data_AF-A0A370MYL9-F1
#
_entry.id   AF-A0A370MYL9-F1
#
_cell.length_a   1.000
_cell.length_b   1.000
_cell.length_c   1.000
_cell.angle_alpha   90.00
_cell.angle_beta   90.00
_cell.angle_gamma   90.00
#
_symmetry.space_group_name_H-M   'P 1'
#
loop_
_entity.id
_entity.type
_entity.pdbx_description
1 polymer ?
#
loop_
_entity_poly.entity_id
_entity_poly.type
_entity_poly.pdbx_seq_one_letter_code
_entity_poly.pdbx_strand_id
1 'polypeptide(L)'
;MSKTIPCVLMRAGTSRGPFFLREWLPESDEERDQALIGAIGASDPLQLDGVGGGSTLNSKVAIVSRSTQPDCDLDYLFVQVGVGNCSVDTRPNCGNMLSGVAPFAIEQGLVQVERDTTRVRVHNVNTGARIDVTVRTPDGRITYDGDTRIDGVAGTGAPILLDFLDAWGAVTGQVFPTGNRIDVIDGVEVTCIDAAMPLMIVRACDLGVSGREAPATLDNDAALLARLEALRLQAGLLMGLGDVSDSVIPKPVLVSPGDSRDSITSRYFTPRKCHASHAVTGAIGVASAFALSGTVASRNERHSGRHALVVLHPAGRIEVEVELEGEGDAKKVTRAALVRTARKIMAGELHLPDYVFSRPEPMAKPSMGSRAKPLQIILPTRAGGGNDAVAHLIGPRIGRLLGQEVVIDNRAGANGGIACEYVARAVPDGHTLLLGYVGTHAMNPALQKVGYDPLRSFAPIGLIGSSPILLVANPSNVPADLEALIARLKQEPRGLRYASAGDGTPPHFGAELFQLATGTSMRSLTFDGAAPAIASTIEGRTQVMFSSLLTAYRPLRAGRLHALSVAGPQRLSCLPDVPTLAEAGISSVQLTQWYALFAPGGTPSAKVEELNQVLNEVLRDPDVIAGFESYGATAEPSSPEALMAKVESELTRWRRVVTESRLAPALPAPHSQLADSC
;
A
#
# COMPACT_ATOMS: atom_id res chain seq x y z
N MET A 1 13.23 -8.13 30.45
CA MET A 1 12.35 -6.99 30.12
C MET A 1 10.92 -7.38 30.48
N SER A 2 10.09 -6.46 30.97
CA SER A 2 8.68 -6.78 31.19
C SER A 2 8.02 -7.01 29.82
N LYS A 3 7.47 -8.21 29.60
CA LYS A 3 6.67 -8.57 28.41
C LYS A 3 5.35 -7.82 28.35
N THR A 4 5.08 -7.05 29.39
CA THR A 4 3.86 -6.32 29.61
C THR A 4 4.24 -4.87 29.85
N ILE A 5 3.79 -3.97 28.99
CA ILE A 5 4.03 -2.53 29.12
C ILE A 5 2.71 -1.78 29.30
N PRO A 6 2.66 -0.70 30.09
CA PRO A 6 1.46 0.12 30.13
C PRO A 6 1.17 0.73 28.76
N CYS A 7 -0.10 0.86 28.41
CA CYS A 7 -0.54 1.36 27.12
C CYS A 7 -1.86 2.12 27.27
N VAL A 8 -1.96 3.27 26.61
CA VAL A 8 -3.22 4.00 26.47
C VAL A 8 -3.56 4.10 24.98
N LEU A 9 -4.62 3.42 24.56
CA LEU A 9 -5.13 3.53 23.20
C LEU A 9 -6.04 4.76 23.10
N MET A 10 -5.72 5.68 22.18
CA MET A 10 -6.53 6.89 21.98
C MET A 10 -6.91 7.08 20.52
N ARG A 11 -8.08 7.69 20.33
CA ARG A 11 -8.36 8.46 19.10
C ARG A 11 -7.80 9.85 19.32
N ALA A 12 -7.01 10.34 18.37
CA ALA A 12 -6.45 11.67 18.38
C ALA A 12 -6.68 12.31 17.01
N GLY A 13 -7.59 13.28 16.94
CA GLY A 13 -8.12 13.80 15.68
C GLY A 13 -8.88 12.72 14.93
N THR A 14 -8.52 12.52 13.66
CA THR A 14 -9.03 11.45 12.79
C THR A 14 -8.11 10.22 12.73
N SER A 15 -7.13 10.12 13.63
CA SER A 15 -6.19 9.00 13.74
C SER A 15 -6.43 8.20 15.03
N ARG A 16 -5.90 6.97 15.08
CA ARG A 16 -5.90 6.14 16.29
C ARG A 16 -4.54 5.51 16.49
N GLY A 17 -4.14 5.33 17.74
CA GLY A 17 -2.88 4.66 18.06
C GLY A 17 -2.62 4.56 19.56
N PRO A 18 -1.72 3.66 19.99
CA PRO A 18 -1.25 3.63 21.36
C PRO A 18 -0.36 4.83 21.70
N PHE A 19 -0.50 5.28 22.94
CA PHE A 19 0.30 6.30 23.59
C PHE A 19 1.11 5.65 24.71
N PHE A 20 2.40 5.97 24.76
CA PHE A 20 3.33 5.47 25.76
C PHE A 20 4.06 6.63 26.43
N LEU A 21 4.34 6.50 27.73
CA LEU A 21 5.42 7.27 28.34
C LEU A 21 6.77 6.76 27.81
N ARG A 22 7.73 7.66 27.62
CA ARG A 22 9.09 7.28 27.20
C ARG A 22 9.71 6.24 28.12
N GLU A 23 9.46 6.34 29.43
CA GLU A 23 9.96 5.42 30.47
C GLU A 23 9.31 4.03 30.45
N TRP A 24 8.17 3.86 29.78
CA TRP A 24 7.53 2.54 29.59
C TRP A 24 8.18 1.73 28.47
N LEU A 25 8.98 2.40 27.64
CA LEU A 25 9.63 1.80 26.48
C LEU A 25 11.12 1.60 26.73
N PRO A 26 11.75 0.64 26.03
CA PRO A 26 13.19 0.42 26.07
C PRO A 26 14.02 1.69 25.86
N GLU A 27 15.18 1.79 26.51
CA GLU A 27 16.07 2.93 26.34
C GLU A 27 16.70 2.99 24.94
N SER A 28 17.07 1.84 24.36
CA SER A 28 17.64 1.81 23.01
C SER A 28 16.55 2.01 21.94
N ASP A 29 16.91 2.73 20.87
CA ASP A 29 16.02 2.95 19.73
C ASP A 29 15.66 1.62 19.05
N GLU A 30 16.61 0.69 18.93
CA GLU A 30 16.36 -0.63 18.32
C GLU A 30 15.36 -1.46 19.12
N GLU A 31 15.53 -1.58 20.44
CA GLU A 31 14.59 -2.36 21.27
C GLU A 31 13.24 -1.66 21.37
N ARG A 32 13.21 -0.32 21.40
CA ARG A 32 11.97 0.44 21.32
C ARG A 32 11.23 0.09 20.04
N ASP A 33 11.90 0.13 18.90
CA ASP A 33 11.27 -0.13 17.60
C ASP A 33 10.72 -1.56 17.53
N GLN A 34 11.42 -2.55 18.09
CA GLN A 34 10.88 -3.90 18.24
C GLN A 34 9.65 -3.97 19.14
N ALA A 35 9.67 -3.27 20.28
CA ALA A 35 8.51 -3.17 21.16
C ALA A 35 7.31 -2.54 20.44
N LEU A 36 7.53 -1.52 19.61
CA LEU A 36 6.47 -0.87 18.83
C LEU A 36 5.92 -1.78 17.71
N ILE A 37 6.79 -2.55 17.05
CA ILE A 37 6.38 -3.57 16.06
C ILE A 37 5.45 -4.60 16.71
N GLY A 38 5.82 -5.11 17.89
CA GLY A 38 5.00 -6.04 18.66
C GLY A 38 3.72 -5.41 19.17
N ALA A 39 3.79 -4.18 19.67
CA ALA A 39 2.62 -3.47 20.20
C ALA A 39 1.54 -3.28 19.13
N ILE A 40 1.96 -2.94 17.91
CA ILE A 40 1.05 -2.67 16.79
C ILE A 40 0.66 -3.96 16.05
N GLY A 41 1.49 -5.01 16.06
CA GLY A 41 1.31 -6.20 15.23
C GLY A 41 1.76 -5.97 13.78
N ALA A 42 2.86 -5.22 13.58
CA ALA A 42 3.23 -4.65 12.27
C ALA A 42 3.50 -5.69 11.17
N SER A 43 3.93 -6.91 11.54
CA SER A 43 4.22 -8.01 10.64
C SER A 43 2.97 -8.54 9.91
N ASP A 44 1.78 -8.34 10.45
CA ASP A 44 0.51 -8.79 9.87
C ASP A 44 -0.18 -7.63 9.12
N PRO A 45 -0.55 -7.79 7.83
CA PRO A 45 -1.34 -6.79 7.10
C PRO A 45 -2.67 -6.41 7.78
N LEU A 46 -3.25 -7.34 8.56
CA LEU A 46 -4.47 -7.08 9.34
C LEU A 46 -4.16 -6.60 10.77
N GLN A 47 -2.91 -6.71 11.22
CA GLN A 47 -2.44 -6.34 12.55
C GLN A 47 -3.23 -7.03 13.69
N LEU A 48 -3.58 -8.32 13.50
CA LEU A 48 -4.43 -9.06 14.44
C LEU A 48 -3.74 -9.37 15.76
N ASP A 49 -2.41 -9.49 15.76
CA ASP A 49 -1.60 -9.79 16.96
C ASP A 49 -1.05 -8.51 17.63
N GLY A 50 -1.81 -7.42 17.58
CA GLY A 50 -1.45 -6.15 18.20
C GLY A 50 -2.62 -5.16 18.24
N VAL A 51 -2.37 -3.92 18.64
CA VAL A 51 -3.41 -2.87 18.75
C VAL A 51 -3.60 -2.04 17.47
N GLY A 52 -2.91 -2.42 16.40
CA GLY A 52 -3.08 -1.87 15.07
C GLY A 52 -4.51 -2.06 14.54
N GLY A 53 -4.76 -1.60 13.32
CA GLY A 53 -6.08 -1.79 12.70
C GLY A 53 -6.04 -1.94 11.19
N GLY A 54 -4.91 -2.41 10.66
CA GLY A 54 -4.75 -2.76 9.25
C GLY A 54 -4.73 -1.57 8.30
N SER A 55 -4.47 -0.35 8.79
CA SER A 55 -4.35 0.84 7.95
C SER A 55 -3.33 1.84 8.51
N THR A 56 -2.82 2.72 7.65
CA THR A 56 -1.87 3.75 8.07
C THR A 56 -2.48 4.80 9.02
N LEU A 57 -3.82 4.90 9.11
CA LEU A 57 -4.52 5.82 10.02
C LEU A 57 -4.63 5.28 11.45
N ASN A 58 -4.55 3.95 11.62
CA ASN A 58 -4.67 3.26 12.90
C ASN A 58 -3.42 2.41 13.25
N SER A 59 -2.32 2.63 12.53
CA SER A 59 -0.97 2.09 12.78
C SER A 59 -0.02 3.23 13.10
N LYS A 60 -0.22 3.88 14.25
CA LYS A 60 0.48 5.11 14.66
C LYS A 60 0.81 5.03 16.13
N VAL A 61 1.95 5.57 16.56
CA VAL A 61 2.34 5.60 17.97
C VAL A 61 2.69 7.03 18.37
N ALA A 62 2.35 7.38 19.60
CA ALA A 62 2.80 8.60 20.25
C ALA A 62 3.62 8.24 21.50
N ILE A 63 4.84 8.75 21.58
CA ILE A 63 5.70 8.60 22.76
C ILE A 63 5.83 9.97 23.40
N VAL A 64 5.53 10.06 24.71
CA VAL A 64 5.46 11.32 25.44
C VAL A 64 6.35 11.27 26.68
N SER A 65 7.03 12.37 26.96
CA SER A 65 7.78 12.57 28.20
C SER A 65 7.73 14.02 28.64
N ARG A 66 8.22 14.33 29.85
CA ARG A 66 8.57 15.70 30.21
C ARG A 66 9.68 16.19 29.28
N SER A 67 9.59 17.42 28.80
CA SER A 67 10.64 17.97 27.93
C SER A 67 11.87 18.35 28.72
N THR A 68 13.04 18.21 28.08
CA THR A 68 14.29 18.83 28.53
C THR A 68 14.60 20.13 27.78
N GLN A 69 13.79 20.48 26.77
CA GLN A 69 13.97 21.72 26.02
C GLN A 69 13.52 22.93 26.85
N PRO A 70 14.26 24.05 26.81
CA PRO A 70 13.81 25.30 27.38
C PRO A 70 12.42 25.69 26.85
N ASP A 71 11.57 26.20 27.73
CA ASP A 71 10.22 26.67 27.45
C ASP A 71 9.19 25.60 27.00
N CYS A 72 9.53 24.32 27.00
CA CYS A 72 8.60 23.23 26.65
C CYS A 72 8.26 22.38 27.88
N ASP A 73 6.99 21.98 28.00
CA ASP A 73 6.52 21.13 29.10
C ASP A 73 6.71 19.64 28.76
N LEU A 74 6.46 19.27 27.50
CA LEU A 74 6.44 17.89 27.03
C LEU A 74 7.26 17.70 25.76
N ASP A 75 7.93 16.55 25.66
CA ASP A 75 8.45 16.03 24.40
C ASP A 75 7.42 15.07 23.81
N TYR A 76 7.20 15.17 22.51
CA TYR A 76 6.38 14.27 21.73
C TYR A 76 7.16 13.73 20.53
N LEU A 77 7.35 12.41 20.51
CA LEU A 77 7.86 11.69 19.36
C LEU A 77 6.71 10.93 18.69
N PHE A 78 6.39 11.32 17.46
CA PHE A 78 5.51 10.56 16.59
C PHE A 78 6.27 9.40 15.97
N VAL A 79 5.61 8.26 15.84
CA VAL A 79 6.16 7.11 15.12
C VAL A 79 5.10 6.51 14.19
N GLN A 80 5.43 6.37 12.91
CA GLN A 80 4.64 5.60 11.96
C GLN A 80 5.13 4.16 11.95
N VAL A 81 4.23 3.21 12.20
CA VAL A 81 4.57 1.78 12.16
C VAL A 81 3.97 1.13 10.90
N GLY A 82 4.72 0.22 10.29
CA GLY A 82 4.35 -0.51 9.10
C GLY A 82 3.06 -1.33 9.24
N VAL A 83 2.41 -1.60 8.10
CA VAL A 83 1.22 -2.47 8.01
C VAL A 83 1.59 -3.62 7.07
N GLY A 84 1.71 -4.84 7.60
CA GLY A 84 2.19 -5.99 6.85
C GLY A 84 3.71 -6.00 6.59
N ASN A 85 4.46 -5.15 7.29
CA ASN A 85 5.92 -5.17 7.29
C ASN A 85 6.47 -4.66 8.64
N CYS A 86 7.61 -5.21 9.06
CA CYS A 86 8.29 -4.84 10.29
C CYS A 86 9.10 -3.55 10.12
N SER A 87 8.43 -2.42 9.88
CA SER A 87 9.08 -1.12 9.74
C SER A 87 8.57 -0.10 10.76
N VAL A 88 9.49 0.80 11.14
CA VAL A 88 9.25 1.92 12.05
C VAL A 88 9.86 3.16 11.40
N ASP A 89 9.08 4.23 11.29
CA ASP A 89 9.53 5.51 10.72
C ASP A 89 9.24 6.66 11.69
N THR A 90 10.33 7.24 12.20
CA THR A 90 10.35 8.37 13.13
C THR A 90 10.65 9.71 12.46
N ARG A 91 10.80 9.76 11.13
CA ARG A 91 11.04 11.00 10.38
C ARG A 91 9.80 11.89 10.26
N PRO A 92 8.59 11.39 9.97
CA PRO A 92 7.43 12.25 9.83
C PRO A 92 6.93 12.77 11.18
N ASN A 93 6.12 13.82 11.15
CA ASN A 93 5.26 14.25 12.26
C ASN A 93 3.78 13.95 11.93
N CYS A 94 2.94 13.79 12.95
CA CYS A 94 1.50 13.70 12.84
C CYS A 94 0.76 14.67 13.77
N GLY A 95 0.21 15.76 13.20
CA GLY A 95 -0.61 16.72 13.94
C GLY A 95 -1.97 16.16 14.43
N ASN A 96 -2.46 15.05 13.86
CA ASN A 96 -3.64 14.36 14.41
C ASN A 96 -3.31 13.71 15.75
N MET A 97 -2.24 12.90 15.81
CA MET A 97 -1.81 12.22 17.03
C MET A 97 -1.39 13.21 18.12
N LEU A 98 -0.82 14.37 17.75
CA LEU A 98 -0.49 15.45 18.67
C LEU A 98 -1.69 15.91 19.53
N SER A 99 -2.92 15.85 19.01
CA SER A 99 -4.12 16.22 19.80
C SER A 99 -4.39 15.32 21.00
N GLY A 100 -3.81 14.12 21.05
CA GLY A 100 -3.90 13.22 22.19
C GLY A 100 -2.82 13.46 23.26
N VAL A 101 -1.77 14.24 22.96
CA VAL A 101 -0.57 14.36 23.82
C VAL A 101 -0.87 15.03 25.15
N ALA A 102 -1.45 16.24 25.15
CA ALA A 102 -1.77 16.93 26.41
C ALA A 102 -2.81 16.19 27.25
N PRO A 103 -3.93 15.65 26.70
CA PRO A 103 -4.85 14.81 27.47
C PRO A 103 -4.17 13.59 28.09
N PHE A 104 -3.32 12.88 27.33
CA PHE A 104 -2.56 11.73 27.82
C PHE A 104 -1.63 12.15 28.97
N ALA A 105 -0.83 13.18 28.77
CA ALA A 105 0.16 13.66 29.72
C ALA A 105 -0.46 14.14 31.04
N ILE A 106 -1.61 14.82 30.98
CA ILE A 106 -2.36 15.24 32.16
C ILE A 106 -2.82 14.01 32.97
N GLU A 107 -3.40 13.01 32.31
CA GLU A 107 -3.84 11.80 32.99
C GLU A 107 -2.69 10.96 33.54
N GLN A 108 -1.51 11.02 32.92
CA GLN A 108 -0.29 10.38 33.41
C GLN A 108 0.47 11.22 34.46
N GLY A 109 -0.05 12.39 34.86
CA GLY A 109 0.57 13.24 35.89
C GLY A 109 1.87 13.93 35.44
N LEU A 110 2.10 14.06 34.12
CA LEU A 110 3.26 14.78 33.59
C LEU A 110 3.10 16.30 33.66
N VAL A 111 1.87 16.81 33.70
CA VAL A 111 1.60 18.25 33.62
C VAL A 111 0.80 18.69 34.83
N GLN A 112 1.12 19.86 35.37
CA GLN A 112 0.30 20.51 36.39
C GLN A 112 -0.98 21.06 35.74
N VAL A 113 -2.13 20.63 36.23
CA VAL A 113 -3.43 20.99 35.66
C VAL A 113 -3.87 22.38 36.13
N GLU A 114 -4.31 23.21 35.20
CA GLU A 114 -4.96 24.48 35.47
C GLU A 114 -6.49 24.31 35.51
N ARG A 115 -7.19 25.18 36.26
CA ARG A 115 -8.65 25.11 36.36
C ARG A 115 -9.30 25.51 35.03
N ASP A 116 -10.31 24.75 34.61
CA ASP A 116 -11.16 24.94 33.42
C ASP A 116 -10.46 24.73 32.08
N THR A 117 -9.23 25.18 31.90
CA THR A 117 -8.44 25.00 30.68
C THR A 117 -6.97 24.92 31.03
N THR A 118 -6.27 23.89 30.52
CA THR A 118 -4.82 23.72 30.67
C THR A 118 -4.16 23.93 29.33
N ARG A 119 -3.15 24.79 29.27
CA ARG A 119 -2.27 24.92 28.11
C ARG A 119 -0.93 24.24 28.38
N VAL A 120 -0.45 23.48 27.40
CA VAL A 120 0.81 22.74 27.49
C VAL A 120 1.63 23.03 26.24
N ARG A 121 2.89 23.44 26.40
CA ARG A 121 3.82 23.58 25.28
C ARG A 121 4.50 22.24 24.99
N VAL A 122 4.31 21.75 23.78
CA VAL A 122 4.85 20.48 23.30
C VAL A 122 5.99 20.75 22.32
N HIS A 123 7.17 20.20 22.60
CA HIS A 123 8.26 20.08 21.66
C HIS A 123 8.10 18.80 20.84
N ASN A 124 8.02 18.96 19.52
CA ASN A 124 7.91 17.84 18.60
C ASN A 124 9.30 17.31 18.24
N VAL A 125 9.67 16.15 18.78
CA VAL A 125 11.01 15.58 18.62
C VAL A 125 11.34 15.28 17.15
N ASN A 126 10.34 14.96 16.33
CA ASN A 126 10.56 14.65 14.90
C ASN A 126 11.01 15.88 14.10
N THR A 127 10.58 17.08 14.50
CA THR A 127 10.69 18.30 13.67
C THR A 127 11.29 19.51 14.40
N GLY A 128 11.49 19.43 15.72
CA GLY A 128 11.90 20.56 16.55
C GLY A 128 10.82 21.61 16.81
N ALA A 129 9.66 21.52 16.14
CA ALA A 129 8.60 22.52 16.25
C ALA A 129 7.98 22.57 17.65
N ARG A 130 7.61 23.78 18.07
CA ARG A 130 6.88 24.06 19.32
C ARG A 130 5.41 24.30 19.04
N ILE A 131 4.57 23.60 19.78
CA ILE A 131 3.12 23.67 19.65
C ILE A 131 2.48 23.86 21.03
N ASP A 132 1.70 24.93 21.19
CA ASP A 132 0.84 25.09 22.35
C ASP A 132 -0.43 24.24 22.15
N VAL A 133 -0.67 23.31 23.07
CA VAL A 133 -1.84 22.44 23.08
C VAL A 133 -2.74 22.85 24.25
N THR A 134 -3.92 23.37 23.93
CA THR A 134 -4.88 23.84 24.95
C THR A 134 -6.06 22.88 25.03
N VAL A 135 -6.33 22.37 26.23
CA VAL A 135 -7.37 21.37 26.51
C VAL A 135 -8.32 21.84 27.61
N ARG A 136 -9.55 21.34 27.61
CA ARG A 136 -10.54 21.62 28.65
C ARG A 136 -10.28 20.77 29.90
N THR A 137 -10.15 21.42 31.05
CA THR A 137 -9.91 20.79 32.35
C THR A 137 -10.89 21.27 33.43
N PRO A 138 -12.22 21.15 33.24
CA PRO A 138 -13.20 21.55 34.25
C PRO A 138 -12.93 20.82 35.57
N ASP A 139 -13.01 21.56 36.67
CA ASP A 139 -12.72 21.06 38.02
C ASP A 139 -11.33 20.38 38.16
N GLY A 140 -10.37 20.80 37.33
CA GLY A 140 -9.00 20.27 37.33
C GLY A 140 -8.87 18.85 36.77
N ARG A 141 -9.82 18.41 35.93
CA ARG A 141 -9.79 17.09 35.27
C ARG A 141 -10.04 17.22 33.78
N ILE A 142 -9.35 16.42 32.97
CA ILE A 142 -9.60 16.36 31.54
C ILE A 142 -11.05 15.94 31.27
N THR A 143 -11.70 16.60 30.32
CA THR A 143 -12.95 16.12 29.72
C THR A 143 -12.72 15.78 28.26
N TYR A 144 -13.32 14.68 27.80
CA TYR A 144 -13.38 14.32 26.38
C TYR A 144 -14.73 14.70 25.74
N ASP A 145 -15.71 15.07 26.56
CA ASP A 145 -17.06 15.42 26.14
C ASP A 145 -17.15 16.91 25.82
N GLY A 146 -17.92 17.23 24.79
CA GLY A 146 -18.15 18.60 24.33
C GLY A 146 -18.88 18.61 22.99
N ASP A 147 -19.19 19.80 22.50
CA ASP A 147 -20.04 20.01 21.31
C ASP A 147 -19.23 20.20 20.02
N THR A 148 -17.90 20.11 20.09
CA THR A 148 -17.04 20.31 18.92
C THR A 148 -17.11 19.11 18.01
N ARG A 149 -17.49 19.35 16.75
CA ARG A 149 -17.48 18.36 15.68
C ARG A 149 -16.23 18.51 14.81
N ILE A 150 -15.64 17.39 14.40
CA ILE A 150 -14.62 17.35 13.36
C ILE A 150 -15.04 16.36 12.27
N ASP A 151 -14.86 16.73 11.01
CA ASP A 151 -15.21 15.86 9.90
C ASP A 151 -14.30 14.63 9.83
N GLY A 152 -14.89 13.47 9.56
CA GLY A 152 -14.22 12.16 9.62
C GLY A 152 -14.38 11.40 10.94
N VAL A 153 -15.02 11.99 11.97
CA VAL A 153 -15.37 11.30 13.22
C VAL A 153 -16.86 11.49 13.53
N ALA A 154 -17.53 10.42 13.95
CA ALA A 154 -18.92 10.48 14.36
C ALA A 154 -19.06 11.12 15.76
N GLY A 155 -20.14 11.89 15.96
CA GLY A 155 -20.43 12.56 17.22
C GLY A 155 -19.64 13.86 17.43
N THR A 156 -19.51 14.26 18.70
CA THR A 156 -18.83 15.47 19.14
C THR A 156 -17.84 15.14 20.28
N GLY A 157 -16.96 16.08 20.63
CA GLY A 157 -16.08 15.96 21.79
C GLY A 157 -15.55 17.31 22.27
N ALA A 158 -14.75 17.28 23.32
CA ALA A 158 -14.10 18.48 23.86
C ALA A 158 -13.12 19.08 22.83
N PRO A 159 -13.12 20.41 22.64
CA PRO A 159 -12.17 21.07 21.75
C PRO A 159 -10.75 20.97 22.31
N ILE A 160 -9.80 20.69 21.42
CA ILE A 160 -8.37 20.74 21.67
C ILE A 160 -7.78 21.70 20.64
N LEU A 161 -7.30 22.85 21.10
CA LEU A 161 -6.64 23.82 20.23
C LEU A 161 -5.16 23.44 20.09
N LEU A 162 -4.73 23.28 18.85
CA LEU A 162 -3.32 23.09 18.49
C LEU A 162 -2.82 24.38 17.86
N ASP A 163 -1.80 24.99 18.46
CA ASP A 163 -1.29 26.29 18.07
C ASP A 163 0.21 26.20 17.75
N PHE A 164 0.53 26.17 16.46
CA PHE A 164 1.89 25.98 15.95
C PHE A 164 2.61 27.32 15.89
N LEU A 165 3.73 27.43 16.61
CA LEU A 165 4.43 28.68 16.85
C LEU A 165 5.57 28.92 15.84
N ASP A 166 6.29 27.86 15.46
CA ASP A 166 7.52 27.96 14.68
C ASP A 166 7.75 26.77 13.74
N ALA A 167 6.66 26.20 13.23
CA ALA A 167 6.72 25.07 12.31
C ALA A 167 7.14 25.45 10.87
N TRP A 168 7.73 26.62 10.68
CA TRP A 168 8.00 27.23 9.37
C TRP A 168 9.42 26.86 8.91
N GLY A 169 9.54 25.96 7.93
CA GLY A 169 10.82 25.39 7.51
C GLY A 169 11.40 24.36 8.47
N ALA A 170 10.55 23.67 9.25
CA ALA A 170 11.02 22.76 10.30
C ALA A 170 11.85 21.56 9.78
N VAL A 171 11.68 21.17 8.51
CA VAL A 171 12.41 20.07 7.89
C VAL A 171 13.51 20.58 6.95
N THR A 172 13.23 21.63 6.19
CA THR A 172 14.11 22.14 5.13
C THR A 172 14.94 23.36 5.55
N GLY A 173 14.64 23.95 6.71
CA GLY A 173 15.21 25.20 7.21
C GLY A 173 14.57 26.47 6.65
N GLN A 174 13.66 26.39 5.67
CA GLN A 174 13.02 27.55 5.05
C GLN A 174 11.56 27.29 4.68
N VAL A 175 10.71 28.33 4.78
CA VAL A 175 9.29 28.25 4.39
C VAL A 175 9.13 27.93 2.91
N PHE A 176 9.96 28.53 2.05
CA PHE A 176 10.03 28.24 0.61
C PHE A 176 11.41 27.68 0.31
N PRO A 177 11.61 26.35 0.36
CA PRO A 177 12.94 25.75 0.32
C PRO A 177 13.70 25.99 -0.98
N THR A 178 12.98 26.27 -2.07
CA THR A 178 13.55 26.59 -3.39
C THR A 178 13.98 28.05 -3.52
N GLY A 179 13.66 28.88 -2.53
CA GLY A 179 13.78 30.34 -2.59
C GLY A 179 12.64 31.02 -3.36
N ASN A 180 11.79 30.26 -4.06
CA ASN A 180 10.70 30.79 -4.87
C ASN A 180 9.34 30.45 -4.27
N ARG A 181 8.37 31.34 -4.43
CA ARG A 181 6.96 31.06 -4.07
C ARG A 181 6.26 30.21 -5.14
N ILE A 182 6.71 30.31 -6.39
CA ILE A 182 6.30 29.49 -7.53
C ILE A 182 7.56 29.01 -8.26
N ASP A 183 7.67 27.71 -8.46
CA ASP A 183 8.63 27.06 -9.34
C ASP A 183 7.91 26.51 -10.58
N VAL A 184 8.64 26.28 -11.67
CA VAL A 184 8.10 25.61 -12.87
C VAL A 184 8.82 24.28 -13.05
N ILE A 185 8.07 23.17 -12.95
CA ILE A 185 8.56 21.80 -13.09
C ILE A 185 7.82 21.15 -14.25
N ASP A 186 8.54 20.69 -15.27
CA ASP A 186 7.98 20.12 -16.51
C ASP A 186 6.86 20.98 -17.13
N GLY A 187 6.98 22.31 -17.09
CA GLY A 187 5.99 23.25 -17.63
C GLY A 187 4.75 23.45 -16.75
N VAL A 188 4.73 22.91 -15.53
CA VAL A 188 3.65 23.08 -14.55
C VAL A 188 4.15 23.96 -13.41
N GLU A 189 3.39 25.00 -13.06
CA GLU A 189 3.69 25.82 -11.89
C GLU A 189 3.36 25.05 -10.60
N VAL A 190 4.30 25.06 -9.67
CA VAL A 190 4.16 24.43 -8.36
C VAL A 190 4.61 25.38 -7.26
N THR A 191 4.07 25.24 -6.06
CA THR A 191 4.63 25.86 -4.85
C THR A 191 5.25 24.77 -3.98
N CYS A 192 6.56 24.87 -3.77
CA CYS A 192 7.30 24.06 -2.80
C CYS A 192 7.33 24.81 -1.47
N ILE A 193 6.62 24.31 -0.46
CA ILE A 193 6.49 24.99 0.85
C ILE A 193 6.77 24.00 1.98
N ASP A 194 7.48 24.45 3.02
CA ASP A 194 7.61 23.74 4.29
C ASP A 194 7.00 24.57 5.42
N ALA A 195 5.74 24.28 5.72
CA ALA A 195 5.00 24.88 6.83
C ALA A 195 4.26 23.76 7.56
N ALA A 196 4.84 23.31 8.67
CA ALA A 196 4.53 22.09 9.43
C ALA A 196 4.72 20.76 8.68
N MET A 197 4.77 20.77 7.36
CA MET A 197 5.06 19.62 6.49
C MET A 197 5.61 20.13 5.15
N PRO A 198 6.66 19.51 4.59
CA PRO A 198 7.08 19.75 3.21
C PRO A 198 6.00 19.32 2.22
N LEU A 199 5.49 20.26 1.43
CA LEU A 199 4.47 20.07 0.40
C LEU A 199 4.99 20.50 -0.97
N MET A 200 4.58 19.75 -2.00
CA MET A 200 4.56 20.22 -3.39
C MET A 200 3.09 20.46 -3.75
N ILE A 201 2.72 21.72 -3.92
CA ILE A 201 1.35 22.14 -4.22
C ILE A 201 1.26 22.46 -5.70
N VAL A 202 0.22 21.95 -6.36
CA VAL A 202 -0.06 22.19 -7.78
C VAL A 202 -1.55 22.45 -7.96
N ARG A 203 -1.91 23.31 -8.93
CA ARG A 203 -3.33 23.52 -9.26
C ARG A 203 -3.90 22.29 -9.95
N ALA A 204 -5.07 21.84 -9.48
CA ALA A 204 -5.74 20.67 -10.04
C ALA A 204 -5.97 20.79 -11.56
N CYS A 205 -6.36 21.99 -12.03
CA CYS A 205 -6.64 22.26 -13.43
C CYS A 205 -5.41 22.10 -14.34
N ASP A 206 -4.21 22.35 -13.82
CA ASP A 206 -2.96 22.25 -14.60
C ASP A 206 -2.60 20.78 -14.88
N LEU A 207 -3.22 19.85 -14.15
CA LEU A 207 -3.11 18.41 -14.35
C LEU A 207 -4.40 17.79 -14.90
N GLY A 208 -5.34 18.59 -15.41
CA GLY A 208 -6.54 18.11 -16.09
C GLY A 208 -7.66 17.62 -15.17
N VAL A 209 -7.62 17.91 -13.87
CA VAL A 209 -8.64 17.52 -12.89
C VAL A 209 -9.27 18.73 -12.19
N SER A 210 -10.49 18.56 -11.65
CA SER A 210 -11.23 19.63 -10.97
C SER A 210 -10.74 19.90 -9.54
N GLY A 211 -10.12 18.90 -8.90
CA GLY A 211 -9.74 18.92 -7.49
C GLY A 211 -10.89 18.55 -6.54
N ARG A 212 -12.08 18.23 -7.07
CA ARG A 212 -13.27 17.79 -6.30
C ARG A 212 -13.58 16.31 -6.42
N GLU A 213 -12.79 15.57 -7.19
CA GLU A 213 -12.93 14.12 -7.37
C GLU A 213 -12.88 13.38 -6.03
N ALA A 214 -13.52 12.20 -5.98
CA ALA A 214 -13.36 11.30 -4.85
C ALA A 214 -11.93 10.71 -4.82
N PRO A 215 -11.40 10.35 -3.64
CA PRO A 215 -10.05 9.76 -3.54
C PRO A 215 -9.86 8.55 -4.44
N ALA A 216 -10.86 7.66 -4.52
CA ALA A 216 -10.81 6.48 -5.38
C ALA A 216 -10.74 6.83 -6.88
N THR A 217 -11.32 7.96 -7.31
CA THR A 217 -11.22 8.42 -8.70
C THR A 217 -9.79 8.86 -9.01
N LEU A 218 -9.17 9.62 -8.11
CA LEU A 218 -7.79 10.08 -8.26
C LEU A 218 -6.79 8.91 -8.15
N ASP A 219 -7.05 7.96 -7.24
CA ASP A 219 -6.22 6.77 -7.04
C ASP A 219 -6.26 5.81 -8.25
N ASN A 220 -7.32 5.85 -9.05
CA ASN A 220 -7.47 5.04 -10.26
C ASN A 220 -6.95 5.75 -11.53
N ASP A 221 -6.54 7.02 -11.44
CA ASP A 221 -5.96 7.76 -12.56
C ASP A 221 -4.43 7.57 -12.60
N ALA A 222 -4.01 6.50 -13.26
CA ALA A 222 -2.59 6.14 -13.37
C ALA A 222 -1.75 7.24 -14.05
N ALA A 223 -2.33 7.99 -14.99
CA ALA A 223 -1.63 9.07 -15.69
C ALA A 223 -1.40 10.27 -14.76
N LEU A 224 -2.42 10.68 -14.00
CA LEU A 224 -2.30 11.70 -12.97
C LEU A 224 -1.27 11.31 -11.90
N LEU A 225 -1.33 10.06 -11.39
CA LEU A 225 -0.41 9.60 -10.36
C LEU A 225 1.05 9.57 -10.86
N ALA A 226 1.29 9.10 -12.08
CA ALA A 226 2.62 9.12 -12.68
C ALA A 226 3.13 10.57 -12.86
N ARG A 227 2.24 11.47 -13.29
CA ARG A 227 2.58 12.90 -13.47
C ARG A 227 2.89 13.57 -12.13
N LEU A 228 2.08 13.33 -11.10
CA LEU A 228 2.31 13.84 -9.75
C LEU A 228 3.62 13.32 -9.15
N GLU A 229 3.93 12.04 -9.36
CA GLU A 229 5.18 11.47 -8.86
C GLU A 229 6.39 12.08 -9.55
N ALA A 230 6.36 12.25 -10.88
CA ALA A 230 7.45 12.90 -11.61
C ALA A 230 7.71 14.33 -11.09
N LEU A 231 6.64 15.11 -10.88
CA LEU A 231 6.75 16.46 -10.28
C LEU A 231 7.29 16.40 -8.85
N ARG A 232 6.83 15.43 -8.04
CA ARG A 232 7.25 15.26 -6.64
C ARG A 232 8.74 14.96 -6.51
N LEU A 233 9.28 14.07 -7.36
CA LEU A 233 10.70 13.70 -7.34
C LEU A 233 11.58 14.92 -7.64
N GLN A 234 11.21 15.70 -8.67
CA GLN A 234 11.94 16.93 -9.00
C GLN A 234 11.80 18.00 -7.92
N ALA A 235 10.60 18.18 -7.36
CA ALA A 235 10.38 19.09 -6.24
C ALA A 235 11.21 18.70 -5.02
N GLY A 236 11.33 17.40 -4.70
CA GLY A 236 12.18 16.91 -3.62
C GLY A 236 13.65 17.32 -3.79
N LEU A 237 14.19 17.20 -5.01
CA LEU A 237 15.55 17.66 -5.32
C LEU A 237 15.67 19.18 -5.14
N LEU A 238 14.73 19.97 -5.68
CA LEU A 238 14.74 21.43 -5.56
C LEU A 238 14.60 21.91 -4.11
N MET A 239 13.88 21.16 -3.27
CA MET A 239 13.69 21.45 -1.85
C MET A 239 14.90 21.05 -0.98
N GLY A 240 15.95 20.48 -1.56
CA GLY A 240 17.12 20.00 -0.83
C GLY A 240 16.90 18.69 -0.05
N LEU A 241 15.83 17.94 -0.36
CA LEU A 241 15.48 16.69 0.33
C LEU A 241 16.20 15.45 -0.25
N GLY A 242 16.93 15.61 -1.36
CA GLY A 242 17.63 14.52 -2.04
C GLY A 242 16.70 13.62 -2.85
N ASP A 243 17.08 12.35 -3.02
CA ASP A 243 16.22 11.35 -3.67
C ASP A 243 15.07 10.97 -2.73
N VAL A 244 13.87 11.38 -3.13
CA VAL A 244 12.64 11.16 -2.36
C VAL A 244 11.82 9.98 -2.87
N SER A 245 12.36 9.12 -3.75
CA SER A 245 11.64 7.97 -4.33
C SER A 245 11.04 7.04 -3.29
N ASP A 246 11.79 6.76 -2.21
CA ASP A 246 11.35 5.95 -1.06
C ASP A 246 10.98 6.81 0.17
N SER A 247 10.87 8.12 -0.02
CA SER A 247 10.47 9.05 1.03
C SER A 247 8.97 9.32 1.00
N VAL A 248 8.40 9.56 2.19
CA VAL A 248 7.01 10.00 2.32
C VAL A 248 6.85 11.52 2.16
N ILE A 249 7.94 12.28 2.02
CA ILE A 249 7.96 13.74 1.81
C ILE A 249 8.72 14.09 0.51
N PRO A 250 8.44 15.23 -0.13
CA PRO A 250 7.34 16.15 0.15
C PRO A 250 5.99 15.52 -0.24
N LYS A 251 4.91 16.03 0.32
CA LYS A 251 3.55 15.54 0.04
C LYS A 251 2.99 16.24 -1.20
N PRO A 252 2.60 15.52 -2.26
CA PRO A 252 1.88 16.12 -3.38
C PRO A 252 0.49 16.58 -2.93
N VAL A 253 0.11 17.78 -3.35
CA VAL A 253 -1.20 18.35 -3.04
C VAL A 253 -1.79 19.01 -4.28
N LEU A 254 -2.97 18.57 -4.69
CA LEU A 254 -3.77 19.29 -5.68
C LEU A 254 -4.64 20.32 -4.97
N VAL A 255 -4.64 21.56 -5.47
CA VAL A 255 -5.52 22.61 -4.96
C VAL A 255 -6.45 23.16 -6.04
N SER A 256 -7.67 23.53 -5.63
CA SER A 256 -8.65 24.20 -6.49
C SER A 256 -9.49 25.19 -5.66
N PRO A 257 -10.27 26.10 -6.27
CA PRO A 257 -11.05 27.07 -5.50
C PRO A 257 -12.03 26.39 -4.54
N GLY A 258 -12.15 26.94 -3.33
CA GLY A 258 -13.16 26.51 -2.35
C GLY A 258 -14.53 27.13 -2.62
N ASP A 259 -15.42 27.00 -1.63
CA ASP A 259 -16.82 27.46 -1.70
C ASP A 259 -16.99 28.96 -1.36
N SER A 260 -15.92 29.60 -0.86
CA SER A 260 -15.87 31.00 -0.43
C SER A 260 -14.48 31.61 -0.65
N ARG A 261 -14.38 32.94 -0.50
CA ARG A 261 -13.10 33.67 -0.60
C ARG A 261 -12.05 33.23 0.42
N ASP A 262 -12.49 32.64 1.54
CA ASP A 262 -11.67 32.21 2.67
C ASP A 262 -11.52 30.69 2.72
N SER A 263 -11.80 30.01 1.61
CA SER A 263 -11.69 28.56 1.51
C SER A 263 -10.97 28.09 0.26
N ILE A 264 -10.25 26.97 0.39
CA ILE A 264 -9.52 26.29 -0.68
C ILE A 264 -9.85 24.80 -0.64
N THR A 265 -10.04 24.19 -1.81
CA THR A 265 -10.20 22.74 -1.94
C THR A 265 -8.83 22.09 -2.06
N SER A 266 -8.60 21.01 -1.32
CA SER A 266 -7.35 20.26 -1.31
C SER A 266 -7.58 18.76 -1.54
N ARG A 267 -6.68 18.14 -2.31
CA ARG A 267 -6.49 16.69 -2.40
C ARG A 267 -5.06 16.38 -2.03
N TYR A 268 -4.89 15.84 -0.84
CA TYR A 268 -3.59 15.60 -0.22
C TYR A 268 -3.17 14.14 -0.42
N PHE A 269 -1.95 13.91 -0.91
CA PHE A 269 -1.45 12.57 -1.21
C PHE A 269 -0.40 12.10 -0.20
N THR A 270 -0.43 10.81 0.14
CA THR A 270 0.56 10.13 0.97
C THR A 270 1.39 9.15 0.16
N PRO A 271 2.54 9.58 -0.38
CA PRO A 271 2.61 10.41 -1.59
C PRO A 271 1.98 9.76 -2.84
N ARG A 272 1.67 8.45 -2.82
CA ARG A 272 1.15 7.68 -3.97
C ARG A 272 -0.35 7.41 -3.91
N LYS A 273 -1.01 7.79 -2.81
CA LYS A 273 -2.44 7.57 -2.58
C LYS A 273 -3.11 8.83 -2.05
N CYS A 274 -4.28 9.17 -2.57
CA CYS A 274 -5.09 10.28 -2.10
C CYS A 274 -5.65 9.98 -0.71
N HIS A 275 -5.47 10.92 0.20
CA HIS A 275 -5.93 10.78 1.58
C HIS A 275 -7.46 10.97 1.65
N ALA A 276 -8.15 10.07 2.36
CA ALA A 276 -9.62 10.07 2.45
C ALA A 276 -10.21 11.28 3.20
N SER A 277 -9.39 11.99 3.97
CA SER A 277 -9.70 13.27 4.64
C SER A 277 -8.52 14.22 4.41
N HIS A 278 -7.85 14.72 5.44
CA HIS A 278 -6.62 15.51 5.31
C HIS A 278 -5.72 15.35 6.55
N ALA A 279 -4.40 15.47 6.39
CA ALA A 279 -3.49 15.59 7.52
C ALA A 279 -3.54 17.02 8.10
N VAL A 280 -3.46 17.17 9.43
CA VAL A 280 -3.42 18.48 10.10
C VAL A 280 -2.24 19.33 9.62
N THR A 281 -1.04 18.77 9.62
CA THR A 281 0.18 19.48 9.18
C THR A 281 0.11 19.84 7.69
N GLY A 282 -0.46 18.97 6.86
CA GLY A 282 -0.75 19.29 5.46
C GLY A 282 -1.77 20.43 5.33
N ALA A 283 -2.81 20.46 6.17
CA ALA A 283 -3.84 21.50 6.11
C ALA A 283 -3.26 22.87 6.51
N ILE A 284 -2.35 22.89 7.50
CA ILE A 284 -1.56 24.08 7.83
C ILE A 284 -0.74 24.51 6.61
N GLY A 285 0.03 23.60 5.99
CA GLY A 285 0.84 23.96 4.82
C GLY A 285 0.02 24.51 3.65
N VAL A 286 -1.15 23.92 3.37
CA VAL A 286 -2.09 24.43 2.35
C VAL A 286 -2.67 25.78 2.75
N ALA A 287 -3.12 25.95 3.99
CA ALA A 287 -3.68 27.21 4.48
C ALA A 287 -2.63 28.33 4.48
N SER A 288 -1.40 28.03 4.89
CA SER A 288 -0.26 28.94 4.85
C SER A 288 0.06 29.36 3.41
N ALA A 289 0.12 28.40 2.47
CA ALA A 289 0.32 28.72 1.06
C ALA A 289 -0.83 29.56 0.50
N PHE A 290 -2.09 29.26 0.88
CA PHE A 290 -3.26 30.02 0.47
C PHE A 290 -3.30 31.45 1.05
N ALA A 291 -2.79 31.62 2.28
CA ALA A 291 -2.74 32.90 2.97
C ALA A 291 -1.66 33.83 2.42
N LEU A 292 -0.51 33.26 2.08
CA LEU A 292 0.65 33.96 1.55
C LEU A 292 0.45 34.30 0.07
N SER A 293 0.73 35.55 -0.31
CA SER A 293 0.69 35.98 -1.72
C SER A 293 1.71 35.24 -2.58
N GLY A 294 1.46 35.19 -3.90
CA GLY A 294 2.43 34.73 -4.89
C GLY A 294 2.67 33.23 -4.90
N THR A 295 1.76 32.42 -4.36
CA THR A 295 1.79 30.95 -4.46
C THR A 295 0.75 30.46 -5.46
N VAL A 296 0.88 29.21 -5.94
CA VAL A 296 -0.15 28.61 -6.82
C VAL A 296 -1.50 28.39 -6.12
N ALA A 297 -1.51 28.38 -4.79
CA ALA A 297 -2.72 28.29 -3.97
C ALA A 297 -3.40 29.65 -3.77
N SER A 298 -2.61 30.73 -3.68
CA SER A 298 -3.08 32.07 -3.42
C SER A 298 -3.98 32.61 -4.54
N ARG A 299 -5.02 33.36 -4.16
CA ARG A 299 -5.96 33.99 -5.11
C ARG A 299 -6.16 35.47 -4.86
N ASN A 300 -6.15 35.86 -3.59
CA ASN A 300 -6.34 37.23 -3.14
C ASN A 300 -5.19 37.60 -2.22
N GLU A 301 -4.73 38.84 -2.32
CA GLU A 301 -3.81 39.37 -1.33
C GLU A 301 -4.52 39.50 0.03
N ARG A 302 -3.84 39.07 1.10
CA ARG A 302 -4.31 39.21 2.48
C ARG A 302 -3.45 40.21 3.24
N HIS A 303 -4.07 41.01 4.09
CA HIS A 303 -3.38 41.93 5.00
C HIS A 303 -2.76 41.17 6.18
N SER A 304 -1.88 41.82 6.92
CA SER A 304 -1.32 41.25 8.15
C SER A 304 -2.37 41.15 9.26
N GLY A 305 -2.27 40.14 10.10
CA GLY A 305 -3.27 39.77 11.10
C GLY A 305 -3.74 38.33 10.95
N ARG A 306 -4.83 38.00 11.67
CA ARG A 306 -5.38 36.65 11.74
C ARG A 306 -6.44 36.41 10.67
N HIS A 307 -6.35 35.26 10.02
CA HIS A 307 -7.27 34.83 8.97
C HIS A 307 -7.82 33.45 9.29
N ALA A 308 -9.13 33.35 9.45
CA ALA A 308 -9.82 32.06 9.55
C ALA A 308 -10.02 31.49 8.14
N LEU A 309 -9.27 30.45 7.82
CA LEU A 309 -9.25 29.80 6.51
C LEU A 309 -9.84 28.39 6.59
N VAL A 310 -10.45 27.96 5.49
CA VAL A 310 -11.08 26.64 5.42
C VAL A 310 -10.43 25.80 4.33
N VAL A 311 -9.87 24.65 4.70
CA VAL A 311 -9.36 23.65 3.76
C VAL A 311 -10.45 22.58 3.57
N LEU A 312 -11.11 22.59 2.42
CA LEU A 312 -12.08 21.57 2.02
C LEU A 312 -11.34 20.32 1.54
N HIS A 313 -11.74 19.15 2.02
CA HIS A 313 -11.12 17.86 1.72
C HIS A 313 -12.20 16.80 1.46
N PRO A 314 -11.87 15.57 1.01
CA PRO A 314 -12.89 14.61 0.59
C PRO A 314 -13.95 14.27 1.63
N ALA A 315 -13.58 14.22 2.92
CA ALA A 315 -14.50 13.93 4.01
C ALA A 315 -15.22 15.15 4.63
N GLY A 316 -15.04 16.38 4.11
CA GLY A 316 -15.56 17.60 4.74
C GLY A 316 -14.57 18.77 4.75
N ARG A 317 -14.35 19.41 5.90
CA ARG A 317 -13.52 20.61 6.01
C ARG A 317 -12.64 20.66 7.26
N ILE A 318 -11.55 21.42 7.17
CA ILE A 318 -10.68 21.79 8.29
C ILE A 318 -10.58 23.30 8.35
N GLU A 319 -10.91 23.87 9.51
CA GLU A 319 -10.72 25.29 9.80
C GLU A 319 -9.32 25.49 10.39
N VAL A 320 -8.56 26.43 9.82
CA VAL A 320 -7.21 26.81 10.24
C VAL A 320 -7.16 28.33 10.36
N GLU A 321 -6.82 28.83 11.54
CA GLU A 321 -6.50 30.24 11.75
C GLU A 321 -5.01 30.44 11.42
N VAL A 322 -4.69 31.29 10.46
CA VAL A 322 -3.31 31.63 10.07
C VAL A 322 -3.05 33.09 10.43
N GLU A 323 -1.97 33.37 11.15
CA GLU A 323 -1.52 34.72 11.47
C GLU A 323 -0.36 35.12 10.56
N LEU A 324 -0.51 36.27 9.90
CA LEU A 324 0.48 36.84 9.00
C LEU A 324 1.06 38.13 9.58
N GLU A 325 2.37 38.30 9.46
CA GLU A 325 3.07 39.55 9.78
C GLU A 325 3.95 40.01 8.61
N GLY A 326 4.08 41.32 8.44
CA GLY A 326 4.88 41.95 7.37
C GLY A 326 4.04 42.66 6.30
N GLU A 327 4.64 42.97 5.15
CA GLU A 327 3.97 43.66 4.04
C GLU A 327 4.39 43.04 2.70
N GLY A 328 3.48 43.08 1.70
CA GLY A 328 3.70 42.51 0.37
C GLY A 328 4.24 41.07 0.39
N ASP A 329 5.29 40.83 -0.39
CA ASP A 329 5.97 39.53 -0.48
C ASP A 329 6.88 39.20 0.71
N ALA A 330 7.12 40.18 1.61
CA ALA A 330 7.87 39.96 2.84
C ALA A 330 7.00 39.36 3.97
N LYS A 331 5.70 39.17 3.74
CA LYS A 331 4.78 38.56 4.70
C LYS A 331 5.23 37.14 5.07
N LYS A 332 5.19 36.86 6.37
CA LYS A 332 5.54 35.56 6.97
C LYS A 332 4.37 35.04 7.78
N VAL A 333 4.24 33.73 7.83
CA VAL A 333 3.36 33.07 8.79
C VAL A 333 4.08 33.07 10.13
N THR A 334 3.43 33.58 11.16
CA THR A 334 3.96 33.58 12.54
C THR A 334 3.24 32.60 13.42
N ARG A 335 2.02 32.20 13.05
CA ARG A 335 1.19 31.28 13.81
C ARG A 335 0.21 30.54 12.91
N ALA A 336 -0.03 29.26 13.17
CA ALA A 336 -1.22 28.58 12.64
C ALA A 336 -1.88 27.73 13.72
N ALA A 337 -3.18 27.94 13.91
CA ALA A 337 -3.95 27.27 14.93
C ALA A 337 -5.15 26.54 14.34
N LEU A 338 -5.52 25.40 14.93
CA LEU A 338 -6.71 24.65 14.54
C LEU A 338 -7.28 23.86 15.70
N VAL A 339 -8.57 23.53 15.60
CA VAL A 339 -9.26 22.73 16.61
C VAL A 339 -9.30 21.26 16.20
N ARG A 340 -9.02 20.38 17.16
CA ARG A 340 -9.20 18.92 17.08
C ARG A 340 -10.02 18.44 18.26
N THR A 341 -10.30 17.14 18.26
CA THR A 341 -10.85 16.43 19.41
C THR A 341 -10.06 15.13 19.59
N ALA A 342 -9.94 14.66 20.83
CA ALA A 342 -9.34 13.37 21.16
C ALA A 342 -10.28 12.59 22.08
N ARG A 343 -10.04 11.28 22.23
CA ARG A 343 -10.76 10.44 23.20
C ARG A 343 -9.88 9.28 23.62
N LYS A 344 -9.76 9.07 24.93
CA LYS A 344 -9.22 7.82 25.49
C LYS A 344 -10.18 6.66 25.17
N ILE A 345 -9.66 5.61 24.55
CA ILE A 345 -10.44 4.42 24.17
C ILE A 345 -10.26 3.33 25.22
N MET A 346 -9.01 3.06 25.57
CA MET A 346 -8.62 2.00 26.51
C MET A 346 -7.34 2.43 27.22
N ALA A 347 -7.18 2.03 28.48
CA ALA A 347 -5.94 2.14 29.23
C ALA A 347 -5.73 0.83 29.99
N GLY A 348 -4.50 0.36 30.05
CA GLY A 348 -4.16 -0.87 30.75
C GLY A 348 -2.78 -1.38 30.38
N GLU A 349 -2.63 -2.69 30.48
CA GLU A 349 -1.40 -3.40 30.16
C GLU A 349 -1.47 -4.02 28.77
N LEU A 350 -0.40 -3.85 27.98
CA LEU A 350 -0.23 -4.43 26.66
C LEU A 350 0.83 -5.53 26.73
N HIS A 351 0.43 -6.74 26.38
CA HIS A 351 1.35 -7.87 26.27
C HIS A 351 2.00 -7.88 24.90
N LEU A 352 3.33 -7.92 24.90
CA LEU A 352 4.15 -7.97 23.70
C LEU A 352 4.60 -9.41 23.45
N PRO A 353 4.53 -9.90 22.21
CA PRO A 353 4.85 -11.29 21.93
C PRO A 353 6.36 -11.55 22.02
N ASP A 354 6.73 -12.75 22.48
CA ASP A 354 8.14 -13.09 22.75
C ASP A 354 9.05 -12.99 21.52
N TYR A 355 8.49 -13.22 20.34
CA TYR A 355 9.25 -13.21 19.09
C TYR A 355 9.80 -11.82 18.74
N VAL A 356 9.25 -10.72 19.28
CA VAL A 356 9.78 -9.37 18.99
C VAL A 356 11.02 -9.02 19.81
N PHE A 357 11.21 -9.64 20.98
CA PHE A 357 12.40 -9.43 21.83
C PHE A 357 13.42 -10.56 21.71
N SER A 358 13.01 -11.68 21.11
CA SER A 358 13.90 -12.79 20.81
C SER A 358 14.83 -12.37 19.69
N ARG A 359 15.99 -11.81 20.04
CA ARG A 359 17.16 -11.92 19.16
C ARG A 359 17.34 -13.42 18.86
N PRO A 360 17.46 -13.87 17.61
CA PRO A 360 18.10 -15.15 17.38
C PRO A 360 19.46 -15.10 18.07
N GLU A 361 19.79 -16.14 18.84
CA GLU A 361 21.10 -16.25 19.49
C GLU A 361 22.20 -15.93 18.47
N PRO A 362 23.29 -15.25 18.88
CA PRO A 362 24.43 -15.06 18.02
C PRO A 362 25.03 -16.44 17.76
N MET A 363 24.72 -17.02 16.59
CA MET A 363 25.58 -18.04 16.00
C MET A 363 27.00 -17.50 16.07
N ALA A 364 27.88 -18.25 16.74
CA ALA A 364 29.28 -17.91 16.90
C ALA A 364 29.83 -17.38 15.58
N LYS A 365 30.37 -16.15 15.60
CA LYS A 365 30.99 -15.52 14.44
C LYS A 365 32.01 -16.50 13.83
N PRO A 366 31.81 -17.02 12.61
CA PRO A 366 32.95 -17.35 11.79
C PRO A 366 33.67 -16.02 11.53
N SER A 367 34.99 -16.09 11.39
CA SER A 367 35.87 -14.97 11.09
C SER A 367 35.31 -14.03 10.02
N MET A 368 35.72 -12.76 10.07
CA MET A 368 35.47 -11.72 9.05
C MET A 368 35.72 -12.22 7.63
N GLY A 369 34.70 -12.83 7.04
CA GLY A 369 34.47 -13.03 5.62
C GLY A 369 33.16 -12.31 5.29
N SER A 370 33.11 -11.65 4.13
CA SER A 370 32.04 -10.74 3.67
C SER A 370 30.63 -11.04 4.20
N ARG A 371 29.96 -10.03 4.78
CA ARG A 371 28.52 -10.07 5.10
C ARG A 371 27.75 -10.43 3.83
N ALA A 372 27.19 -11.64 3.76
CA ALA A 372 26.50 -12.14 2.58
C ALA A 372 25.28 -11.26 2.27
N LYS A 373 25.07 -10.93 0.99
CA LYS A 373 23.91 -10.15 0.54
C LYS A 373 22.62 -10.92 0.89
N PRO A 374 21.52 -10.25 1.28
CA PRO A 374 20.23 -10.92 1.49
C PRO A 374 19.69 -11.47 0.16
N LEU A 375 18.94 -12.57 0.24
CA LEU A 375 18.21 -13.14 -0.89
C LEU A 375 16.90 -12.38 -1.06
N GLN A 376 16.62 -11.86 -2.25
CA GLN A 376 15.37 -11.18 -2.59
C GLN A 376 14.53 -12.08 -3.47
N ILE A 377 13.26 -12.30 -3.11
CA ILE A 377 12.27 -12.98 -3.95
C ILE A 377 11.26 -11.93 -4.43
N ILE A 378 11.35 -11.59 -5.70
CA ILE A 378 10.51 -10.60 -6.35
C ILE A 378 9.23 -11.28 -6.85
N LEU A 379 8.08 -10.72 -6.48
CA LEU A 379 6.77 -11.22 -6.89
C LEU A 379 6.17 -10.33 -7.99
N PRO A 380 5.63 -10.91 -9.07
CA PRO A 380 5.04 -10.16 -10.18
C PRO A 380 3.63 -9.61 -9.91
N THR A 381 3.13 -9.76 -8.68
CA THR A 381 1.73 -9.46 -8.32
C THR A 381 1.67 -8.65 -7.04
N ARG A 382 0.57 -7.91 -6.83
CA ARG A 382 0.30 -7.25 -5.55
C ARG A 382 0.20 -8.28 -4.41
N ALA A 383 0.45 -7.84 -3.19
CA ALA A 383 0.29 -8.65 -1.99
C ALA A 383 -1.16 -9.15 -1.83
N GLY A 384 -1.32 -10.30 -1.16
CA GLY A 384 -2.61 -10.95 -0.92
C GLY A 384 -3.11 -11.89 -2.04
N GLY A 385 -2.31 -12.11 -3.09
CA GLY A 385 -2.60 -13.06 -4.17
C GLY A 385 -1.92 -14.43 -4.00
N GLY A 386 -2.12 -15.32 -4.97
CA GLY A 386 -1.55 -16.67 -4.91
C GLY A 386 -0.01 -16.72 -4.83
N ASN A 387 0.69 -15.90 -5.61
CA ASN A 387 2.16 -15.79 -5.56
C ASN A 387 2.66 -15.35 -4.17
N ASP A 388 1.91 -14.45 -3.52
CA ASP A 388 2.21 -13.92 -2.19
C ASP A 388 2.11 -15.02 -1.13
N ALA A 389 1.01 -15.77 -1.15
CA ALA A 389 0.80 -16.91 -0.26
C ALA A 389 1.90 -17.97 -0.41
N VAL A 390 2.30 -18.29 -1.64
CA VAL A 390 3.38 -19.25 -1.92
C VAL A 390 4.72 -18.71 -1.42
N ALA A 391 5.05 -17.44 -1.70
CA ALA A 391 6.31 -16.84 -1.29
C ALA A 391 6.49 -16.84 0.23
N HIS A 392 5.45 -16.45 0.98
CA HIS A 392 5.48 -16.45 2.44
C HIS A 392 5.51 -17.85 3.04
N LEU A 393 5.00 -18.85 2.33
CA LEU A 393 5.08 -20.24 2.77
C LEU A 393 6.52 -20.77 2.66
N ILE A 394 7.20 -20.56 1.52
CA ILE A 394 8.52 -21.16 1.25
C ILE A 394 9.70 -20.28 1.68
N GLY A 395 9.58 -18.94 1.58
CA GLY A 395 10.66 -17.97 1.76
C GLY A 395 11.40 -18.10 3.10
N PRO A 396 10.70 -18.14 4.25
CA PRO A 396 11.34 -18.32 5.55
C PRO A 396 12.15 -19.62 5.67
N ARG A 397 11.69 -20.72 5.03
CA ARG A 397 12.40 -22.01 5.07
C ARG A 397 13.62 -22.00 4.17
N ILE A 398 13.52 -21.38 2.99
CA ILE A 398 14.66 -21.15 2.08
C ILE A 398 15.75 -20.36 2.82
N GLY A 399 15.37 -19.27 3.49
CA GLY A 399 16.32 -18.44 4.23
C GLY A 399 17.02 -19.20 5.37
N ARG A 400 16.26 -20.02 6.11
CA ARG A 400 16.81 -20.87 7.17
C ARG A 400 17.84 -21.87 6.63
N LEU A 401 17.56 -22.54 5.52
CA LEU A 401 18.47 -23.53 4.92
C LEU A 401 19.73 -22.89 4.33
N LEU A 402 19.61 -21.69 3.75
CA LEU A 402 20.74 -20.95 3.19
C LEU A 402 21.54 -20.16 4.24
N GLY A 403 21.02 -20.01 5.46
CA GLY A 403 21.57 -19.10 6.45
C GLY A 403 21.54 -17.63 5.98
N GLN A 404 20.59 -17.29 5.11
CA GLN A 404 20.42 -15.97 4.51
C GLN A 404 19.07 -15.36 4.86
N GLU A 405 19.02 -14.05 5.04
CA GLU A 405 17.75 -13.33 5.11
C GLU A 405 17.04 -13.39 3.74
N VAL A 406 15.74 -13.66 3.75
CA VAL A 406 14.89 -13.65 2.56
C VAL A 406 13.93 -12.47 2.63
N VAL A 407 14.05 -11.55 1.68
CA VAL A 407 13.18 -10.39 1.52
C VAL A 407 12.18 -10.68 0.40
N ILE A 408 10.89 -10.56 0.67
CA ILE A 408 9.83 -10.70 -0.33
C ILE A 408 9.42 -9.30 -0.79
N ASP A 409 9.48 -9.04 -2.10
CA ASP A 409 9.20 -7.72 -2.69
C ASP A 409 8.17 -7.85 -3.82
N ASN A 410 6.98 -7.28 -3.61
CA ASN A 410 5.88 -7.30 -4.57
C ASN A 410 6.00 -6.13 -5.57
N ARG A 411 6.39 -6.45 -6.80
CA ARG A 411 6.50 -5.48 -7.91
C ARG A 411 5.43 -5.73 -8.96
N ALA A 412 4.21 -5.30 -8.63
CA ALA A 412 3.06 -5.43 -9.52
C ALA A 412 3.11 -4.43 -10.70
N GLY A 413 2.48 -4.81 -11.81
CA GLY A 413 2.26 -3.95 -12.98
C GLY A 413 2.68 -4.64 -14.29
N ALA A 414 2.14 -4.14 -15.41
CA ALA A 414 2.31 -4.73 -16.74
C ALA A 414 2.05 -6.26 -16.77
N ASN A 415 1.04 -6.73 -16.05
CA ASN A 415 0.71 -8.16 -15.89
C ASN A 415 1.88 -9.03 -15.41
N GLY A 416 2.76 -8.45 -14.59
CA GLY A 416 3.97 -9.06 -14.07
C GLY A 416 5.25 -8.68 -14.81
N GLY A 417 5.15 -7.93 -15.90
CA GLY A 417 6.30 -7.50 -16.70
C GLY A 417 7.31 -6.65 -15.93
N ILE A 418 6.87 -5.79 -15.01
CA ILE A 418 7.76 -4.94 -14.21
C ILE A 418 8.72 -5.78 -13.36
N ALA A 419 8.20 -6.78 -12.65
CA ALA A 419 9.03 -7.71 -11.87
C ALA A 419 9.96 -8.53 -12.76
N CYS A 420 9.46 -9.05 -13.89
CA CYS A 420 10.26 -9.81 -14.83
C CYS A 420 11.42 -9.00 -15.41
N GLU A 421 11.19 -7.76 -15.84
CA GLU A 421 12.23 -6.87 -16.36
C GLU A 421 13.25 -6.48 -15.29
N TYR A 422 12.79 -6.26 -14.06
CA TYR A 422 13.68 -5.97 -12.93
C TYR A 422 14.63 -7.14 -12.67
N VAL A 423 14.09 -8.37 -12.54
CA VAL A 423 14.93 -9.55 -12.27
C VAL A 423 15.80 -9.90 -13.48
N ALA A 424 15.29 -9.77 -14.71
CA ALA A 424 16.08 -10.01 -15.93
C ALA A 424 17.31 -9.10 -16.05
N ARG A 425 17.28 -7.91 -15.44
CA ARG A 425 18.38 -6.94 -15.42
C ARG A 425 19.22 -6.98 -14.14
N ALA A 426 18.82 -7.79 -13.16
CA ALA A 426 19.53 -7.90 -11.90
C ALA A 426 20.89 -8.60 -12.09
N VAL A 427 21.78 -8.41 -11.12
CA VAL A 427 23.09 -9.08 -11.12
C VAL A 427 22.85 -10.60 -11.03
N PRO A 428 23.41 -11.42 -11.94
CA PRO A 428 23.21 -12.87 -11.96
C PRO A 428 24.07 -13.58 -10.89
N ASP A 429 24.00 -13.13 -9.64
CA ASP A 429 24.77 -13.66 -8.51
C ASP A 429 23.94 -14.61 -7.60
N GLY A 430 22.69 -14.88 -7.98
CA GLY A 430 21.78 -15.76 -7.25
C GLY A 430 21.08 -15.11 -6.05
N HIS A 431 21.24 -13.80 -5.81
CA HIS A 431 20.59 -13.11 -4.69
C HIS A 431 19.29 -12.39 -5.05
N THR A 432 18.92 -12.29 -6.33
CA THR A 432 17.65 -11.70 -6.75
C THR A 432 16.88 -12.73 -7.56
N LEU A 433 15.82 -13.28 -7.00
CA LEU A 433 15.02 -14.34 -7.61
C LEU A 433 13.65 -13.80 -8.01
N LEU A 434 13.03 -14.43 -9.00
CA LEU A 434 11.67 -14.17 -9.44
C LEU A 434 10.79 -15.36 -9.07
N LEU A 435 9.69 -15.11 -8.37
CA LEU A 435 8.60 -16.08 -8.26
C LEU A 435 7.69 -15.94 -9.48
N GLY A 436 8.05 -16.66 -10.54
CA GLY A 436 7.32 -16.72 -11.79
C GLY A 436 6.11 -17.65 -11.71
N TYR A 437 5.22 -17.52 -12.68
CA TYR A 437 4.07 -18.41 -12.86
C TYR A 437 3.68 -18.48 -14.33
N VAL A 438 2.69 -19.30 -14.67
CA VAL A 438 2.23 -19.49 -16.07
C VAL A 438 1.89 -18.17 -16.78
N GLY A 439 1.39 -17.17 -16.04
CA GLY A 439 1.09 -15.85 -16.58
C GLY A 439 2.33 -15.15 -17.11
N THR A 440 3.39 -15.02 -16.30
CA THR A 440 4.61 -14.30 -16.68
C THR A 440 5.47 -15.05 -17.69
N HIS A 441 5.48 -16.37 -17.68
CA HIS A 441 6.43 -17.13 -18.52
C HIS A 441 5.81 -17.78 -19.75
N ALA A 442 4.48 -17.75 -19.90
CA ALA A 442 3.83 -18.35 -21.06
C ALA A 442 2.66 -17.52 -21.61
N MET A 443 1.62 -17.24 -20.81
CA MET A 443 0.38 -16.62 -21.29
C MET A 443 0.57 -15.16 -21.72
N ASN A 444 1.17 -14.32 -20.88
CA ASN A 444 1.37 -12.91 -21.19
C ASN A 444 2.32 -12.71 -22.40
N PRO A 445 3.49 -13.38 -22.47
CA PRO A 445 4.36 -13.32 -23.66
C PRO A 445 3.76 -13.92 -24.93
N ALA A 446 2.77 -14.82 -24.81
CA ALA A 446 2.03 -15.35 -25.96
C ALA A 446 0.96 -14.38 -26.47
N LEU A 447 0.34 -13.60 -25.57
CA LEU A 447 -0.72 -12.66 -25.90
C LEU A 447 -0.18 -11.34 -26.45
N GLN A 448 0.92 -10.84 -25.90
CA GLN A 448 1.45 -9.52 -26.23
C GLN A 448 2.97 -9.45 -26.15
N LYS A 449 3.53 -8.37 -26.71
CA LYS A 449 4.96 -8.08 -26.60
C LYS A 449 5.29 -7.68 -25.16
N VAL A 450 6.30 -8.33 -24.60
CA VAL A 450 6.83 -8.08 -23.24
C VAL A 450 8.28 -7.61 -23.32
N GLY A 451 8.77 -6.93 -22.28
CA GLY A 451 10.15 -6.39 -22.22
C GLY A 451 11.24 -7.38 -21.80
N TYR A 452 10.93 -8.68 -21.76
CA TYR A 452 11.84 -9.76 -21.38
C TYR A 452 11.61 -10.99 -22.28
N ASP A 453 12.59 -11.88 -22.36
CA ASP A 453 12.47 -13.17 -23.04
C ASP A 453 12.20 -14.26 -21.99
N PRO A 454 11.03 -14.91 -21.95
CA PRO A 454 10.69 -15.89 -20.92
C PRO A 454 11.58 -17.15 -20.95
N LEU A 455 12.29 -17.41 -22.05
CA LEU A 455 13.20 -18.55 -22.19
C LEU A 455 14.67 -18.18 -21.91
N ARG A 456 15.07 -16.94 -22.25
CA ARG A 456 16.49 -16.53 -22.22
C ARG A 456 16.84 -15.58 -21.08
N SER A 457 15.90 -14.77 -20.60
CA SER A 457 16.16 -13.77 -19.57
C SER A 457 16.29 -14.36 -18.17
N PHE A 458 16.02 -15.65 -17.98
CA PHE A 458 15.96 -16.29 -16.67
C PHE A 458 16.68 -17.64 -16.66
N ALA A 459 17.37 -17.92 -15.56
CA ALA A 459 17.85 -19.26 -15.23
C ALA A 459 16.78 -19.98 -14.38
N PRO A 460 16.30 -21.16 -14.79
CA PRO A 460 15.27 -21.90 -14.05
C PRO A 460 15.86 -22.45 -12.76
N ILE A 461 15.20 -22.24 -11.61
CA ILE A 461 15.60 -22.90 -10.36
C ILE A 461 14.76 -24.15 -10.16
N GLY A 462 13.44 -24.05 -10.14
CA GLY A 462 12.57 -25.22 -9.99
C GLY A 462 11.10 -24.87 -9.87
N LEU A 463 10.24 -25.84 -10.15
CA LEU A 463 8.82 -25.73 -9.85
C LEU A 463 8.61 -25.67 -8.35
N ILE A 464 7.62 -24.86 -7.96
CA ILE A 464 7.19 -24.72 -6.58
C ILE A 464 5.96 -25.59 -6.36
N GLY A 465 4.98 -25.44 -7.24
CA GLY A 465 3.73 -26.15 -7.13
C GLY A 465 2.70 -25.67 -8.14
N SER A 466 1.52 -26.29 -8.10
CA SER A 466 0.40 -25.91 -8.93
C SER A 466 -0.89 -25.75 -8.13
N SER A 467 -1.80 -24.94 -8.68
CA SER A 467 -3.14 -24.71 -8.16
C SER A 467 -4.15 -24.91 -9.29
N PRO A 468 -5.19 -25.74 -9.07
CA PRO A 468 -6.30 -25.88 -10.00
C PRO A 468 -7.00 -24.54 -10.23
N ILE A 469 -7.52 -24.33 -11.44
CA ILE A 469 -8.38 -23.17 -11.74
C ILE A 469 -9.84 -23.60 -11.72
N LEU A 470 -10.68 -22.76 -11.11
CA LEU A 470 -12.11 -22.97 -10.94
C LEU A 470 -12.87 -21.81 -11.57
N LEU A 471 -13.98 -22.12 -12.23
CA LEU A 471 -15.02 -21.12 -12.49
C LEU A 471 -15.81 -20.95 -11.20
N VAL A 472 -15.65 -19.81 -10.53
CA VAL A 472 -16.37 -19.46 -9.31
C VAL A 472 -17.37 -18.35 -9.59
N ALA A 473 -18.44 -18.33 -8.81
CA ALA A 473 -19.56 -17.43 -9.00
C ALA A 473 -20.05 -16.83 -7.69
N ASN A 474 -20.67 -15.65 -7.78
CA ASN A 474 -21.35 -15.01 -6.67
C ASN A 474 -22.71 -15.70 -6.42
N PRO A 475 -22.96 -16.27 -5.22
CA PRO A 475 -24.19 -17.03 -4.95
C PRO A 475 -25.48 -16.20 -5.04
N SER A 476 -25.38 -14.87 -4.85
CA SER A 476 -26.56 -13.98 -4.88
C SER A 476 -27.01 -13.65 -6.30
N ASN A 477 -26.13 -13.82 -7.29
CA ASN A 477 -26.39 -13.43 -8.68
C ASN A 477 -26.45 -14.60 -9.65
N VAL A 478 -25.75 -15.70 -9.34
CA VAL A 478 -25.60 -16.86 -10.21
C VAL A 478 -25.81 -18.12 -9.36
N PRO A 479 -26.76 -19.01 -9.71
CA PRO A 479 -26.95 -20.27 -9.00
C PRO A 479 -25.79 -21.24 -9.25
N ALA A 480 -25.60 -22.22 -8.37
CA ALA A 480 -24.56 -23.25 -8.45
C ALA A 480 -24.77 -24.29 -9.56
N ASP A 481 -24.99 -23.80 -10.77
CA ASP A 481 -25.37 -24.57 -11.94
C ASP A 481 -24.71 -23.97 -13.19
N LEU A 482 -23.78 -24.72 -13.76
CA LEU A 482 -23.04 -24.32 -14.95
C LEU A 482 -23.95 -24.25 -16.19
N GLU A 483 -24.89 -25.17 -16.35
CA GLU A 483 -25.81 -25.19 -17.49
C GLU A 483 -26.74 -23.97 -17.45
N ALA A 484 -27.25 -23.64 -16.26
CA ALA A 484 -28.05 -22.45 -16.04
C ALA A 484 -27.26 -21.15 -16.34
N LEU A 485 -25.97 -21.09 -15.95
CA LEU A 485 -25.11 -19.96 -16.31
C LEU A 485 -24.97 -19.84 -17.84
N ILE A 486 -24.67 -20.94 -18.55
CA ILE A 486 -24.52 -20.93 -20.01
C ILE A 486 -25.83 -20.51 -20.69
N ALA A 487 -26.96 -21.06 -20.24
CA ALA A 487 -28.28 -20.71 -20.76
C ALA A 487 -28.56 -19.20 -20.59
N ARG A 488 -28.27 -18.65 -19.41
CA ARG A 488 -28.42 -17.21 -19.14
C ARG A 488 -27.51 -16.37 -20.03
N LEU A 489 -26.24 -16.75 -20.20
CA LEU A 489 -25.31 -16.01 -21.05
C LEU A 489 -25.71 -16.03 -22.54
N LYS A 490 -26.41 -17.07 -23.01
CA LYS A 490 -27.00 -17.12 -24.35
C LYS A 490 -28.21 -16.21 -24.50
N GLN A 491 -29.04 -16.11 -23.45
CA GLN A 491 -30.23 -15.23 -23.43
C GLN A 491 -29.86 -13.75 -23.25
N GLU A 492 -28.83 -13.47 -22.47
CA GLU A 492 -28.37 -12.13 -22.11
C GLU A 492 -26.89 -11.91 -22.51
N PRO A 493 -26.56 -11.85 -23.82
CA PRO A 493 -25.19 -11.59 -24.25
C PRO A 493 -24.65 -10.29 -23.63
N ARG A 494 -23.45 -10.36 -23.02
CA ARG A 494 -22.80 -9.26 -22.29
C ARG A 494 -23.57 -8.76 -21.05
N GLY A 495 -24.60 -9.48 -20.60
CA GLY A 495 -25.36 -9.17 -19.38
C GLY A 495 -24.50 -9.27 -18.13
N LEU A 496 -23.75 -10.38 -18.01
CA LEU A 496 -22.85 -10.66 -16.89
C LEU A 496 -21.43 -10.13 -17.10
N ARG A 497 -20.72 -9.93 -15.99
CA ARG A 497 -19.33 -9.51 -15.94
C ARG A 497 -18.45 -10.60 -15.32
N TYR A 498 -17.28 -10.84 -15.91
CA TYR A 498 -16.26 -11.68 -15.29
C TYR A 498 -15.11 -10.82 -14.74
N ALA A 499 -14.48 -11.26 -13.65
CA ALA A 499 -13.28 -10.62 -13.13
C ALA A 499 -12.01 -11.20 -13.77
N SER A 500 -11.13 -10.31 -14.23
CA SER A 500 -9.78 -10.63 -14.69
C SER A 500 -8.74 -10.08 -13.71
N ALA A 501 -7.66 -10.82 -13.47
CA ALA A 501 -6.53 -10.37 -12.66
C ALA A 501 -5.46 -9.62 -13.48
N GLY A 502 -5.79 -9.24 -14.71
CA GLY A 502 -4.88 -8.65 -15.69
C GLY A 502 -5.01 -9.34 -17.04
N ASP A 503 -4.79 -8.62 -18.12
CA ASP A 503 -4.79 -9.22 -19.45
C ASP A 503 -3.58 -10.15 -19.59
N GLY A 504 -3.78 -11.29 -20.24
CA GLY A 504 -2.73 -12.31 -20.34
C GLY A 504 -2.52 -13.16 -19.08
N THR A 505 -3.45 -13.11 -18.11
CA THR A 505 -3.42 -13.95 -16.90
C THR A 505 -4.39 -15.15 -17.00
N PRO A 506 -4.26 -16.17 -16.15
CA PRO A 506 -5.16 -17.33 -16.20
C PRO A 506 -6.66 -17.00 -16.04
N PRO A 507 -7.09 -16.05 -15.18
CA PRO A 507 -8.48 -15.62 -15.15
C PRO A 507 -9.00 -15.06 -16.47
N HIS A 508 -8.18 -14.28 -17.18
CA HIS A 508 -8.51 -13.74 -18.49
C HIS A 508 -8.65 -14.86 -19.52
N PHE A 509 -7.63 -15.71 -19.67
CA PHE A 509 -7.67 -16.83 -20.61
C PHE A 509 -8.81 -17.80 -20.33
N GLY A 510 -9.11 -18.09 -19.06
CA GLY A 510 -10.23 -18.94 -18.68
C GLY A 510 -11.57 -18.40 -19.13
N ALA A 511 -11.83 -17.12 -18.88
CA ALA A 511 -13.08 -16.49 -19.28
C ALA A 511 -13.22 -16.40 -20.80
N GLU A 512 -12.17 -16.04 -21.52
CA GLU A 512 -12.21 -15.90 -22.96
C GLU A 512 -12.34 -17.25 -23.68
N LEU A 513 -11.60 -18.27 -23.25
CA LEU A 513 -11.75 -19.62 -23.81
C LEU A 513 -13.11 -20.23 -23.49
N PHE A 514 -13.66 -19.97 -22.31
CA PHE A 514 -15.01 -20.40 -21.95
C PHE A 514 -16.07 -19.76 -22.84
N GLN A 515 -15.99 -18.44 -23.05
CA GLN A 515 -16.88 -17.72 -23.96
C GLN A 515 -16.82 -18.30 -25.38
N LEU A 516 -15.60 -18.50 -25.90
CA LEU A 516 -15.38 -19.08 -27.21
C LEU A 516 -15.97 -20.49 -27.33
N ALA A 517 -15.70 -21.36 -26.35
CA ALA A 517 -16.13 -22.75 -26.36
C ALA A 517 -17.65 -22.93 -26.24
N THR A 518 -18.31 -22.02 -25.53
CA THR A 518 -19.76 -22.09 -25.26
C THR A 518 -20.59 -21.23 -26.23
N GLY A 519 -19.94 -20.41 -27.06
CA GLY A 519 -20.61 -19.43 -27.92
C GLY A 519 -21.33 -18.35 -27.11
N THR A 520 -20.78 -17.96 -25.95
CA THR A 520 -21.38 -16.98 -25.04
C THR A 520 -20.55 -15.70 -24.97
N SER A 521 -21.10 -14.65 -24.36
CA SER A 521 -20.37 -13.38 -24.19
C SER A 521 -20.65 -12.74 -22.82
N MET A 522 -19.58 -12.29 -22.18
CA MET A 522 -19.52 -11.58 -20.91
C MET A 522 -18.71 -10.30 -21.08
N ARG A 523 -18.89 -9.33 -20.18
CA ARG A 523 -18.03 -8.15 -20.11
C ARG A 523 -16.85 -8.44 -19.17
N SER A 524 -15.63 -8.15 -19.62
CA SER A 524 -14.46 -8.18 -18.74
C SER A 524 -14.46 -6.97 -17.80
N LEU A 525 -14.08 -7.19 -16.54
CA LEU A 525 -13.60 -6.15 -15.65
C LEU A 525 -12.22 -6.57 -15.14
N THR A 526 -11.19 -5.85 -15.59
CA THR A 526 -9.80 -6.14 -15.26
C THR A 526 -9.37 -5.41 -14.00
N PHE A 527 -8.64 -6.13 -13.14
CA PHE A 527 -8.08 -5.63 -11.89
C PHE A 527 -6.58 -5.86 -11.85
N ASP A 528 -5.88 -5.07 -11.03
CA ASP A 528 -4.44 -5.19 -10.79
C ASP A 528 -4.10 -6.37 -9.84
N GLY A 529 -4.48 -7.58 -10.24
CA GLY A 529 -4.17 -8.83 -9.53
C GLY A 529 -5.40 -9.60 -9.02
N ALA A 530 -5.14 -10.81 -8.52
CA ALA A 530 -6.18 -11.77 -8.15
C ALA A 530 -6.99 -11.35 -6.91
N ALA A 531 -6.35 -10.69 -5.93
CA ALA A 531 -7.01 -10.23 -4.70
C ALA A 531 -8.14 -9.21 -4.94
N PRO A 532 -7.93 -8.09 -5.66
CA PRO A 532 -9.02 -7.18 -6.00
C PRO A 532 -10.07 -7.82 -6.94
N ALA A 533 -9.65 -8.72 -7.84
CA ALA A 533 -10.57 -9.43 -8.76
C ALA A 533 -11.54 -10.36 -8.02
N ILE A 534 -11.05 -11.15 -7.06
CA ILE A 534 -11.91 -12.04 -6.29
C ILE A 534 -12.81 -11.25 -5.32
N ALA A 535 -12.32 -10.15 -4.74
CA ALA A 535 -13.13 -9.27 -3.91
C ALA A 535 -14.33 -8.69 -4.68
N SER A 536 -14.11 -8.21 -5.91
CA SER A 536 -15.20 -7.76 -6.80
C SER A 536 -16.24 -8.86 -7.05
N THR A 537 -15.79 -10.11 -7.19
CA THR A 537 -16.69 -11.24 -7.43
C THR A 537 -17.48 -11.60 -6.17
N ILE A 538 -16.86 -11.54 -4.99
CA ILE A 538 -17.53 -11.71 -3.70
C ILE A 538 -18.58 -10.62 -3.47
N GLU A 539 -18.29 -9.39 -3.87
CA GLU A 539 -19.20 -8.23 -3.75
C GLU A 539 -20.31 -8.23 -4.82
N GLY A 540 -20.24 -9.12 -5.81
CA GLY A 540 -21.21 -9.22 -6.90
C GLY A 540 -21.05 -8.12 -7.98
N ARG A 541 -20.00 -7.30 -7.92
CA ARG A 541 -19.66 -6.32 -8.97
C ARG A 541 -19.31 -7.03 -10.28
N THR A 542 -18.60 -8.15 -10.17
CA THR A 542 -18.48 -9.20 -11.18
C THR A 542 -19.23 -10.42 -10.70
N GLN A 543 -19.84 -11.17 -11.62
CA GLN A 543 -20.67 -12.31 -11.24
C GLN A 543 -19.88 -13.62 -11.23
N VAL A 544 -18.83 -13.70 -12.04
CA VAL A 544 -17.98 -14.90 -12.15
C VAL A 544 -16.51 -14.54 -12.23
N MET A 545 -15.65 -15.51 -11.91
CA MET A 545 -14.20 -15.42 -12.08
C MET A 545 -13.64 -16.81 -12.36
N PHE A 546 -12.68 -16.92 -13.27
CA PHE A 546 -11.80 -18.08 -13.34
C PHE A 546 -10.66 -17.88 -12.35
N SER A 547 -10.75 -18.48 -11.16
CA SER A 547 -9.83 -18.22 -10.05
C SER A 547 -9.01 -19.46 -9.73
N SER A 548 -7.74 -19.28 -9.32
CA SER A 548 -6.99 -20.39 -8.74
C SER A 548 -7.62 -20.79 -7.40
N LEU A 549 -7.61 -22.08 -7.09
CA LEU A 549 -8.12 -22.56 -5.80
C LEU A 549 -7.37 -21.91 -4.63
N LEU A 550 -6.06 -21.68 -4.79
CA LEU A 550 -5.26 -20.98 -3.78
C LEU A 550 -5.86 -19.61 -3.39
N THR A 551 -6.46 -18.90 -4.35
CA THR A 551 -7.15 -17.61 -4.13
C THR A 551 -8.59 -17.81 -3.65
N ALA A 552 -9.31 -18.77 -4.23
CA ALA A 552 -10.73 -18.98 -3.99
C ALA A 552 -11.08 -19.86 -2.77
N TYR A 553 -10.11 -20.56 -2.19
CA TYR A 553 -10.33 -21.58 -1.16
C TYR A 553 -11.12 -21.02 0.04
N ARG A 554 -10.65 -19.94 0.66
CA ARG A 554 -11.31 -19.35 1.83
C ARG A 554 -12.71 -18.80 1.50
N PRO A 555 -12.91 -18.01 0.42
CA PRO A 555 -14.25 -17.58 0.02
C PRO A 555 -15.23 -18.72 -0.26
N LEU A 556 -14.77 -19.81 -0.87
CA LEU A 556 -15.58 -21.01 -1.12
C LEU A 556 -16.00 -21.69 0.20
N ARG A 557 -15.05 -21.89 1.12
CA ARG A 557 -15.31 -22.46 2.45
C ARG A 557 -16.26 -21.59 3.28
N ALA A 558 -16.20 -20.27 3.11
CA ALA A 558 -17.08 -19.33 3.79
C ALA A 558 -18.46 -19.17 3.13
N GLY A 559 -18.75 -19.87 2.03
CA GLY A 559 -20.01 -19.73 1.29
C GLY A 559 -20.21 -18.38 0.61
N ARG A 560 -19.16 -17.55 0.53
CA ARG A 560 -19.20 -16.23 -0.15
C ARG A 560 -19.05 -16.36 -1.66
N LEU A 561 -18.49 -17.47 -2.11
CA LEU A 561 -18.46 -17.92 -3.51
C LEU A 561 -18.86 -19.39 -3.54
N HIS A 562 -19.29 -19.86 -4.70
CA HIS A 562 -19.46 -21.27 -4.99
C HIS A 562 -18.74 -21.61 -6.30
N ALA A 563 -18.23 -22.83 -6.41
CA ALA A 563 -17.55 -23.31 -7.60
C ALA A 563 -18.58 -23.95 -8.54
N LEU A 564 -18.55 -23.56 -9.80
CA LEU A 564 -19.39 -24.10 -10.87
C LEU A 564 -18.70 -25.26 -11.58
N SER A 565 -17.39 -25.13 -11.81
CA SER A 565 -16.60 -26.16 -12.48
C SER A 565 -15.11 -26.02 -12.23
N VAL A 566 -14.39 -27.13 -12.34
CA VAL A 566 -12.94 -27.19 -12.40
C VAL A 566 -12.50 -27.04 -13.87
N ALA A 567 -11.61 -26.10 -14.16
CA ALA A 567 -11.00 -25.94 -15.48
C ALA A 567 -9.78 -26.85 -15.69
N GLY A 568 -9.37 -27.61 -14.67
CA GLY A 568 -8.34 -28.64 -14.76
C GLY A 568 -8.87 -29.99 -15.28
N PRO A 569 -7.98 -30.96 -15.52
CA PRO A 569 -8.33 -32.24 -16.14
C PRO A 569 -9.09 -33.21 -15.23
N GLN A 570 -9.15 -32.95 -13.93
CA GLN A 570 -9.74 -33.85 -12.92
C GLN A 570 -10.50 -33.06 -11.86
N ARG A 571 -11.48 -33.72 -11.23
CA ARG A 571 -12.17 -33.19 -10.05
C ARG A 571 -11.22 -33.05 -8.86
N LEU A 572 -11.59 -32.23 -7.90
CA LEU A 572 -10.79 -31.97 -6.71
C LEU A 572 -11.32 -32.79 -5.53
N SER A 573 -10.45 -33.45 -4.78
CA SER A 573 -10.83 -34.23 -3.61
C SER A 573 -11.54 -33.39 -2.54
N CYS A 574 -11.18 -32.11 -2.43
CA CYS A 574 -11.82 -31.16 -1.51
C CYS A 574 -13.15 -30.56 -2.03
N LEU A 575 -13.49 -30.81 -3.30
CA LEU A 575 -14.74 -30.38 -3.96
C LEU A 575 -15.26 -31.49 -4.89
N PRO A 576 -15.60 -32.70 -4.36
CA PRO A 576 -15.88 -33.87 -5.18
C PRO A 576 -17.14 -33.73 -6.05
N ASP A 577 -18.08 -32.89 -5.61
CA ASP A 577 -19.35 -32.64 -6.30
C ASP A 577 -19.23 -31.62 -7.44
N VAL A 578 -18.12 -30.89 -7.52
CA VAL A 578 -17.90 -29.89 -8.57
C VAL A 578 -17.35 -30.58 -9.82
N PRO A 579 -18.06 -30.57 -10.96
CA PRO A 579 -17.61 -31.23 -12.17
C PRO A 579 -16.43 -30.50 -12.82
N THR A 580 -15.73 -31.17 -13.73
CA THR A 580 -14.79 -30.49 -14.63
C THR A 580 -15.53 -29.84 -15.80
N LEU A 581 -14.93 -28.84 -16.45
CA LEU A 581 -15.46 -28.31 -17.71
C LEU A 581 -15.52 -29.37 -18.81
N ALA A 582 -14.56 -30.30 -18.85
CA ALA A 582 -14.57 -31.40 -19.81
C ALA A 582 -15.76 -32.36 -19.60
N GLU A 583 -16.10 -32.67 -18.35
CA GLU A 583 -17.30 -33.46 -18.02
C GLU A 583 -18.59 -32.75 -18.44
N ALA A 584 -18.59 -31.41 -18.46
CA ALA A 584 -19.68 -30.58 -18.97
C ALA A 584 -19.64 -30.36 -20.50
N GLY A 585 -18.80 -31.09 -21.23
CA GLY A 585 -18.67 -31.00 -22.70
C GLY A 585 -17.83 -29.82 -23.21
N ILE A 586 -17.10 -29.12 -22.33
CA ILE A 586 -16.26 -27.96 -22.64
C ILE A 586 -14.77 -28.35 -22.51
N SER A 587 -14.30 -29.21 -23.41
CA SER A 587 -12.97 -29.82 -23.33
C SER A 587 -11.82 -28.88 -23.70
N SER A 588 -12.10 -27.77 -24.39
CA SER A 588 -11.10 -26.81 -24.89
C SER A 588 -10.56 -25.87 -23.82
N VAL A 589 -11.21 -25.79 -22.66
CA VAL A 589 -10.80 -24.94 -21.53
C VAL A 589 -10.07 -25.79 -20.50
N GLN A 590 -8.75 -25.92 -20.66
CA GLN A 590 -7.90 -26.64 -19.72
C GLN A 590 -6.85 -25.73 -19.11
N LEU A 591 -6.96 -25.47 -17.81
CA LEU A 591 -6.16 -24.45 -17.12
C LEU A 591 -5.68 -24.96 -15.77
N THR A 592 -4.38 -24.88 -15.57
CA THR A 592 -3.71 -25.09 -14.29
C THR A 592 -2.73 -23.95 -14.06
N GLN A 593 -2.72 -23.38 -12.85
CA GLN A 593 -1.78 -22.33 -12.49
C GLN A 593 -0.57 -22.95 -11.80
N TRP A 594 0.58 -23.00 -12.46
CA TRP A 594 1.84 -23.40 -11.83
C TRP A 594 2.66 -22.18 -11.40
N TYR A 595 3.46 -22.36 -10.35
CA TYR A 595 4.41 -21.40 -9.80
C TYR A 595 5.81 -21.97 -9.82
N ALA A 596 6.81 -21.12 -10.05
CA ALA A 596 8.21 -21.54 -10.12
C ALA A 596 9.15 -20.43 -9.67
N LEU A 597 10.36 -20.83 -9.30
CA LEU A 597 11.42 -19.90 -8.93
C LEU A 597 12.45 -19.80 -10.07
N PHE A 598 12.90 -18.58 -10.34
CA PHE A 598 13.86 -18.26 -11.39
C PHE A 598 14.93 -17.30 -10.85
N ALA A 599 16.14 -17.36 -11.39
CA ALA A 599 17.20 -16.37 -11.21
C ALA A 599 17.40 -15.58 -12.52
N PRO A 600 18.19 -14.48 -12.52
CA PRO A 600 18.52 -13.74 -13.73
C PRO A 600 19.30 -14.64 -14.71
N GLY A 601 19.11 -14.39 -16.01
CA GLY A 601 19.88 -15.07 -17.05
C GLY A 601 21.39 -14.88 -16.84
N GLY A 602 22.16 -15.96 -17.00
CA GLY A 602 23.60 -15.97 -16.75
C GLY A 602 24.01 -16.27 -15.31
N THR A 603 23.06 -16.57 -14.41
CA THR A 603 23.40 -17.02 -13.05
C THR A 603 24.22 -18.32 -13.13
N PRO A 604 25.36 -18.45 -12.42
CA PRO A 604 26.19 -19.64 -12.48
C PRO A 604 25.41 -20.92 -12.17
N SER A 605 25.61 -21.97 -12.98
CA SER A 605 24.90 -23.25 -12.85
C SER A 605 25.03 -23.86 -11.46
N ALA A 606 26.21 -23.75 -10.84
CA ALA A 606 26.43 -24.22 -9.47
C ALA A 606 25.52 -23.52 -8.44
N LYS A 607 25.26 -22.22 -8.61
CA LYS A 607 24.36 -21.46 -7.73
C LYS A 607 22.90 -21.79 -8.00
N VAL A 608 22.53 -22.03 -9.26
CA VAL A 608 21.19 -22.51 -9.63
C VAL A 608 20.91 -23.88 -9.01
N GLU A 609 21.88 -24.79 -9.07
CA GLU A 609 21.79 -26.13 -8.50
C GLU A 609 21.67 -26.08 -6.96
N GLU A 610 22.48 -25.25 -6.30
CA GLU A 610 22.37 -25.01 -4.85
C GLU A 610 20.96 -24.51 -4.45
N LEU A 611 20.44 -23.52 -5.18
CA LEU A 611 19.09 -22.97 -4.94
C LEU A 611 18.00 -24.00 -5.25
N ASN A 612 18.19 -24.86 -6.27
CA ASN A 612 17.26 -25.94 -6.58
C ASN A 612 17.22 -26.99 -5.46
N GLN A 613 18.37 -27.41 -4.95
CA GLN A 613 18.47 -28.37 -3.86
C GLN A 613 17.74 -27.85 -2.62
N VAL A 614 17.98 -26.59 -2.25
CA VAL A 614 17.28 -25.94 -1.14
C VAL A 614 15.78 -25.86 -1.39
N LEU A 615 15.35 -25.41 -2.57
CA LEU A 615 13.92 -25.34 -2.91
C LEU A 615 13.26 -26.72 -2.79
N ASN A 616 13.89 -27.75 -3.34
CA ASN A 616 13.38 -29.12 -3.32
C ASN A 616 13.39 -29.74 -1.92
N GLU A 617 14.28 -29.33 -1.03
CA GLU A 617 14.23 -29.70 0.39
C GLU A 617 13.02 -29.05 1.08
N VAL A 618 12.81 -27.74 0.86
CA VAL A 618 11.65 -27.01 1.40
C VAL A 618 10.33 -27.61 0.92
N LEU A 619 10.22 -28.01 -0.35
CA LEU A 619 8.99 -28.58 -0.90
C LEU A 619 8.71 -30.03 -0.46
N ARG A 620 9.68 -30.68 0.18
CA ARG A 620 9.50 -32.01 0.80
C ARG A 620 9.23 -31.93 2.30
N ASP A 621 9.31 -30.73 2.89
CA ASP A 621 8.99 -30.50 4.30
C ASP A 621 7.48 -30.75 4.53
N PRO A 622 7.10 -31.62 5.48
CA PRO A 622 5.70 -31.94 5.74
C PRO A 622 4.83 -30.74 6.10
N ASP A 623 5.35 -29.73 6.80
CA ASP A 623 4.58 -28.53 7.17
C ASP A 623 4.34 -27.64 5.96
N VAL A 624 5.30 -27.60 5.03
CA VAL A 624 5.14 -26.90 3.75
C VAL A 624 4.10 -27.62 2.89
N ILE A 625 4.18 -28.95 2.76
CA ILE A 625 3.20 -29.76 2.03
C ILE A 625 1.79 -29.55 2.60
N ALA A 626 1.63 -29.68 3.92
CA ALA A 626 0.35 -29.44 4.59
C ALA A 626 -0.15 -27.99 4.38
N GLY A 627 0.78 -27.03 4.36
CA GLY A 627 0.51 -25.64 4.00
C GLY A 627 -0.10 -25.52 2.60
N PHE A 628 0.52 -26.12 1.57
CA PHE A 628 -0.02 -26.14 0.20
C PHE A 628 -1.40 -26.82 0.13
N GLU A 629 -1.56 -27.98 0.77
CA GLU A 629 -2.81 -28.74 0.78
C GLU A 629 -3.94 -27.97 1.47
N SER A 630 -3.64 -27.21 2.53
CA SER A 630 -4.62 -26.40 3.26
C SER A 630 -5.26 -25.30 2.40
N TYR A 631 -4.65 -24.94 1.27
CA TYR A 631 -5.17 -24.00 0.28
C TYR A 631 -5.52 -24.66 -1.07
N GLY A 632 -5.54 -25.99 -1.12
CA GLY A 632 -5.88 -26.75 -2.33
C GLY A 632 -4.86 -26.59 -3.46
N ALA A 633 -3.58 -26.47 -3.11
CA ALA A 633 -2.47 -26.48 -4.05
C ALA A 633 -1.58 -27.71 -3.78
N THR A 634 -0.71 -28.03 -4.73
CA THR A 634 0.19 -29.19 -4.66
C THR A 634 1.63 -28.73 -4.82
N ALA A 635 2.51 -29.12 -3.90
CA ALA A 635 3.94 -28.90 -4.03
C ALA A 635 4.51 -29.82 -5.13
N GLU A 636 5.32 -29.27 -6.04
CA GLU A 636 5.88 -30.00 -7.18
C GLU A 636 7.41 -29.80 -7.25
N PRO A 637 8.20 -30.51 -6.42
CA PRO A 637 9.65 -30.46 -6.52
C PRO A 637 10.11 -30.95 -7.91
N SER A 638 11.01 -30.21 -8.55
CA SER A 638 11.48 -30.51 -9.91
C SER A 638 12.95 -30.16 -10.09
N SER A 639 13.56 -30.61 -11.20
CA SER A 639 14.86 -30.10 -11.64
C SER A 639 14.72 -28.77 -12.40
N PRO A 640 15.81 -28.00 -12.57
CA PRO A 640 15.87 -26.84 -13.46
C PRO A 640 15.44 -27.16 -14.91
N GLU A 641 15.88 -28.30 -15.44
CA GLU A 641 15.57 -28.75 -16.81
C GLU A 641 14.09 -29.07 -16.98
N ALA A 642 13.49 -29.73 -15.98
CA ALA A 642 12.06 -30.02 -15.98
C ALA A 642 11.22 -28.73 -15.97
N LEU A 643 11.66 -27.72 -15.22
CA LEU A 643 11.02 -26.40 -15.26
C LEU A 643 11.16 -25.74 -16.64
N MET A 644 12.36 -25.73 -17.23
CA MET A 644 12.56 -25.15 -18.57
C MET A 644 11.69 -25.82 -19.63
N ALA A 645 11.65 -27.15 -19.65
CA ALA A 645 10.81 -27.92 -20.56
C ALA A 645 9.31 -27.57 -20.39
N LYS A 646 8.87 -27.35 -19.15
CA LYS A 646 7.49 -26.92 -18.87
C LYS A 646 7.22 -25.51 -19.40
N VAL A 647 8.15 -24.57 -19.24
CA VAL A 647 8.02 -23.20 -19.79
C VAL A 647 7.93 -23.23 -21.31
N GLU A 648 8.81 -23.98 -21.99
CA GLU A 648 8.80 -24.11 -23.46
C GLU A 648 7.49 -24.72 -23.98
N SER A 649 7.02 -25.79 -23.33
CA SER A 649 5.77 -26.46 -23.68
C SER A 649 4.57 -25.53 -23.50
N GLU A 650 4.49 -24.84 -22.36
CA GLU A 650 3.39 -23.91 -22.07
C GLU A 650 3.42 -22.69 -23.01
N LEU A 651 4.58 -22.11 -23.29
CA LEU A 651 4.70 -20.98 -24.22
C LEU A 651 4.25 -21.38 -25.63
N THR A 652 4.65 -22.57 -26.10
CA THR A 652 4.22 -23.11 -27.40
C THR A 652 2.70 -23.30 -27.44
N ARG A 653 2.16 -23.91 -26.38
CA ARG A 653 0.71 -24.12 -26.21
C ARG A 653 -0.05 -22.81 -26.23
N TRP A 654 0.34 -21.82 -25.42
CA TRP A 654 -0.39 -20.56 -25.30
C TRP A 654 -0.29 -19.69 -26.57
N ARG A 655 0.83 -19.72 -27.30
CA ARG A 655 0.93 -19.07 -28.62
C ARG A 655 -0.05 -19.67 -29.63
N ARG A 656 -0.15 -21.00 -29.66
CA ARG A 656 -1.13 -21.71 -30.50
C ARG A 656 -2.55 -21.30 -30.12
N VAL A 657 -2.87 -21.32 -28.83
CA VAL A 657 -4.18 -20.90 -28.32
C VAL A 657 -4.51 -19.49 -28.76
N VAL A 658 -3.66 -18.49 -28.50
CA VAL A 658 -3.89 -17.09 -28.89
C VAL A 658 -4.17 -16.94 -30.39
N THR A 659 -3.43 -17.68 -31.22
CA THR A 659 -3.59 -17.67 -32.68
C THR A 659 -4.92 -18.28 -33.13
N GLU A 660 -5.28 -19.45 -32.60
CA GLU A 660 -6.51 -20.17 -32.97
C GLU A 660 -7.78 -19.50 -32.42
N SER A 661 -7.70 -18.89 -31.24
CA SER A 661 -8.82 -18.24 -30.56
C SER A 661 -8.98 -16.75 -30.87
N ARG A 662 -8.06 -16.17 -31.67
CA ARG A 662 -8.05 -14.74 -32.05
C ARG A 662 -8.12 -13.77 -30.86
N LEU A 663 -7.48 -14.15 -29.74
CA LEU A 663 -7.48 -13.35 -28.51
C LEU A 663 -6.60 -12.10 -28.58
N ALA A 664 -5.67 -12.03 -29.53
CA ALA A 664 -4.87 -10.83 -29.74
C ALA A 664 -5.64 -9.79 -30.57
N PRO A 665 -5.52 -8.47 -30.28
CA PRO A 665 -5.96 -7.45 -31.21
C PRO A 665 -5.24 -7.65 -32.54
N ALA A 666 -5.98 -7.53 -33.66
CA ALA A 666 -5.40 -7.65 -34.99
C ALA A 666 -4.19 -6.70 -35.12
N LEU A 667 -3.01 -7.26 -35.38
CA LEU A 667 -1.83 -6.46 -35.71
C LEU A 667 -2.21 -5.56 -36.90
N PRO A 668 -1.93 -4.25 -36.85
CA PRO A 668 -2.08 -3.41 -38.04
C PRO A 668 -1.22 -4.01 -39.15
N ALA A 669 -1.82 -4.24 -40.31
CA ALA A 669 -1.13 -4.73 -41.49
C ALA A 669 0.09 -3.83 -41.77
N PRO A 670 1.25 -4.40 -42.14
CA PRO A 670 2.41 -3.58 -42.48
C PRO A 670 2.02 -2.62 -43.60
N HIS A 671 2.23 -1.32 -43.37
CA HIS A 671 2.05 -0.29 -44.40
C HIS A 671 2.87 -0.69 -45.61
N SER A 672 2.20 -1.16 -46.66
CA SER A 672 2.80 -1.27 -47.98
C SER A 672 3.16 0.14 -48.41
N GLN A 673 4.45 0.39 -48.55
CA GLN A 673 4.97 1.59 -49.21
C GLN A 673 4.23 1.75 -50.54
N LEU A 674 3.47 2.84 -50.64
CA LEU A 674 3.07 3.40 -51.92
C LEU A 674 4.35 3.96 -52.53
N ALA A 675 4.98 3.16 -53.38
CA ALA A 675 5.87 3.64 -54.41
C ALA A 675 5.04 4.27 -55.53
N ASP A 676 5.45 5.46 -55.94
CA ASP A 676 5.32 6.07 -57.26
C ASP A 676 3.93 6.17 -57.92
N SER A 677 3.42 7.40 -58.08
CA SER A 677 3.44 8.12 -59.37
C SER A 677 2.50 9.36 -59.41
N CYS A 678 3.08 10.47 -59.89
CA CYS A 678 2.50 11.79 -60.25
C CYS A 678 2.03 12.73 -59.13
#